data_AF-A0A9E0V8J6-F1
#
_entry.id   AF-A0A9E0V8J6-F1
#
_cell.length_a   1.000
_cell.length_b   1.000
_cell.length_c   1.000
_cell.angle_alpha   90.00
_cell.angle_beta   90.00
_cell.angle_gamma   90.00
#
_symmetry.space_group_name_H-M   'P 1'
#
loop_
_entity.id
_entity.type
_entity.pdbx_description
1 polymer ?
#
loop_
_entity_poly.entity_id
_entity_poly.type
_entity_poly.pdbx_seq_one_letter_code
_entity_poly.pdbx_strand_id
1 'polypeptide(L)'
;MTPGSVQFYEFANFRLDRSQKVLLRDGRPVPLTPKVFDTLEFFLENAGKLLEKEDLIQKIWQDRFVEESNLTSNIKMIRKALGDDAAHPRFIETVPRRGYRFIAEVRPLDKSFSPTAAGKAEPMQLPAQKPYVLISIAIIILISIFGIAFVWAGGNNLFRKKEPKFTRVTSGGKITNAAVSLDGRNIVFSQKDETGESLWLRPLDSGSPTQILPPADVEFIGLTVSPDNKFAYYSVFSENSAVQTLSRVALTGGAPEVLSGIDTGVSVSFSPDGKSFAYTETFNSLKETHLKIADADGSNPKTLVKTKGANRMFEGFRAAPVAWSPDGEIACAVREMDENSLFHRILLVNPNDGSEKYLTEKRWNEILFIAWKDPEHLDLIEDERNSPISHIWEISLKTGETKRLSDDANGYEWLSSANGNLFAVQKQTFSSLHVADFGPNAEKPQSRQIFGEDDLIDNVEWSTNGRLFYNSWASRKNEIWQINPDGTEPRQLTTNSNLTFSFAVSPVYNTLVFSAFQNDKISLFSADSGGQNIRQLTDGNEDYAPSFSADGKTVIFQRATTQPNLWRVDSSDEQPPRQLTGYYASHPAVSPDGSKIAYHFIDYGEKNPRWKIALMNAESRELLNKIEFPFPITERKTVWRPNTDLLTMTFKKGDDSGILLLSSTTGQFQTIDNLAVGRISDFAWSPEGNRLAFSQVLEKADVVALNTP
;
A
#
# COMPACT_ATOMS: atom_id res chain seq x y z
N MET A 1 -11.48 9.45 -40.14
CA MET A 1 -10.07 9.10 -39.85
C MET A 1 -9.99 8.86 -38.35
N THR A 2 -9.76 7.61 -37.95
CA THR A 2 -9.60 7.19 -36.55
C THR A 2 -8.21 6.55 -36.47
N PRO A 3 -7.31 6.95 -35.56
CA PRO A 3 -5.93 6.46 -35.56
C PRO A 3 -5.81 5.15 -34.79
N GLY A 4 -5.20 4.13 -35.40
CA GLY A 4 -4.90 2.87 -34.74
C GLY A 4 -3.97 1.98 -35.56
N SER A 5 -2.66 2.19 -35.42
CA SER A 5 -1.59 1.19 -35.66
C SER A 5 -0.16 1.74 -35.52
N VAL A 6 0.04 3.03 -35.23
CA VAL A 6 1.39 3.60 -35.04
C VAL A 6 2.08 2.97 -33.84
N GLN A 7 3.18 2.26 -34.07
CA GLN A 7 4.00 1.62 -33.03
C GLN A 7 5.20 2.48 -32.62
N PHE A 8 5.75 3.26 -33.56
CA PHE A 8 6.89 4.14 -33.29
C PHE A 8 6.62 5.57 -33.75
N TYR A 9 7.14 6.54 -33.01
CA TYR A 9 7.29 7.93 -33.46
C TYR A 9 8.77 8.26 -33.59
N GLU A 10 9.19 8.69 -34.78
CA GLU A 10 10.54 9.22 -35.01
C GLU A 10 10.52 10.73 -35.16
N PHE A 11 11.45 11.42 -34.51
CA PHE A 11 11.64 12.87 -34.62
C PHE A 11 13.09 13.23 -34.31
N ALA A 12 13.72 14.03 -35.16
CA ALA A 12 15.15 14.31 -35.09
C ALA A 12 15.98 13.01 -34.93
N ASN A 13 16.79 12.90 -33.86
CA ASN A 13 17.58 11.70 -33.52
C ASN A 13 16.92 10.82 -32.44
N PHE A 14 15.61 11.01 -32.21
CA PHE A 14 14.83 10.27 -31.23
C PHE A 14 13.84 9.31 -31.89
N ARG A 15 13.63 8.17 -31.24
CA ARG A 15 12.58 7.20 -31.55
C ARG A 15 11.83 6.83 -30.27
N LEU A 16 10.53 7.09 -30.23
CA LEU A 16 9.65 6.66 -29.15
C LEU A 16 8.95 5.36 -29.55
N ASP A 17 9.17 4.30 -28.79
CA ASP A 17 8.48 3.00 -28.93
C ASP A 17 7.31 2.96 -27.94
N ARG A 18 6.10 2.93 -28.48
CA ARG A 18 4.87 2.92 -27.67
C ARG A 18 4.64 1.59 -26.98
N SER A 19 5.06 0.49 -27.61
CA SER A 19 4.85 -0.86 -27.09
C SER A 19 5.77 -1.19 -25.92
N GLN A 20 7.00 -0.69 -25.98
CA GLN A 20 7.99 -0.87 -24.92
C GLN A 20 8.05 0.29 -23.92
N LYS A 21 7.26 1.36 -24.15
CA LYS A 21 7.29 2.62 -23.38
C LYS A 21 8.71 3.18 -23.17
N VAL A 22 9.51 3.21 -24.22
CA VAL A 22 10.90 3.70 -24.19
C VAL A 22 11.12 4.81 -25.20
N LEU A 23 11.82 5.87 -24.78
CA LEU A 23 12.42 6.85 -25.67
C LEU A 23 13.87 6.44 -25.95
N LEU A 24 14.25 6.38 -27.22
CA LEU A 24 15.63 6.14 -27.67
C LEU A 24 16.19 7.43 -28.27
N ARG A 25 17.46 7.73 -27.99
CA ARG A 25 18.26 8.75 -28.68
C ARG A 25 19.45 8.07 -29.32
N ASP A 26 19.57 8.15 -30.65
CA ASP A 26 20.64 7.46 -31.40
C ASP A 26 20.73 5.95 -31.05
N GLY A 27 19.56 5.32 -30.84
CA GLY A 27 19.43 3.90 -30.46
C GLY A 27 19.69 3.57 -28.98
N ARG A 28 20.04 4.55 -28.13
CA ARG A 28 20.24 4.35 -26.68
C ARG A 28 19.03 4.82 -25.87
N PRO A 29 18.60 4.08 -24.84
CA PRO A 29 17.50 4.51 -23.97
C PRO A 29 17.78 5.85 -23.28
N VAL A 30 16.79 6.74 -23.33
CA VAL A 30 16.72 7.97 -22.55
C VAL A 30 15.63 7.76 -21.50
N PRO A 31 15.98 7.74 -20.20
CA PRO A 31 15.01 7.45 -19.15
C PRO A 31 13.98 8.58 -19.05
N LEU A 32 12.71 8.21 -19.08
CA LEU A 32 11.56 9.08 -18.79
C LEU A 32 10.71 8.41 -17.72
N THR A 33 10.13 9.19 -16.81
CA THR A 33 9.10 8.67 -15.89
C THR A 33 7.81 8.39 -16.68
N PRO A 34 6.91 7.50 -16.20
CA PRO A 34 5.70 7.12 -16.94
C PRO A 34 4.85 8.32 -17.36
N LYS A 35 4.63 9.31 -16.47
CA LYS A 35 3.85 10.51 -16.81
C LYS A 35 4.56 11.44 -17.78
N VAL A 36 5.88 11.56 -17.68
CA VAL A 36 6.67 12.34 -18.66
C VAL A 36 6.63 11.65 -20.03
N PHE A 37 6.67 10.32 -20.06
CA PHE A 37 6.50 9.53 -21.26
C PHE A 37 5.12 9.71 -21.87
N ASP A 38 4.04 9.51 -21.10
CA ASP A 38 2.66 9.65 -21.56
C ASP A 38 2.40 11.09 -22.07
N THR A 39 2.98 12.10 -21.39
CA THR A 39 2.91 13.49 -21.83
C THR A 39 3.61 13.68 -23.18
N LEU A 40 4.83 13.16 -23.35
CA LEU A 40 5.56 13.23 -24.62
C LEU A 40 4.85 12.48 -25.74
N GLU A 41 4.34 11.27 -25.48
CA GLU A 41 3.54 10.50 -26.44
C GLU A 41 2.33 11.30 -26.92
N PHE A 42 1.60 11.94 -26.01
CA PHE A 42 0.45 12.77 -26.36
C PHE A 42 0.84 14.00 -27.21
N PHE A 43 2.01 14.60 -26.95
CA PHE A 43 2.56 15.66 -27.81
C PHE A 43 2.90 15.17 -29.21
N LEU A 44 3.46 13.95 -29.34
CA LEU A 44 3.81 13.38 -30.65
C LEU A 44 2.57 12.96 -31.45
N GLU A 45 1.54 12.43 -30.79
CA GLU A 45 0.23 12.14 -31.39
C GLU A 45 -0.45 13.38 -31.95
N ASN A 46 -0.19 14.54 -31.33
CA ASN A 46 -0.78 15.82 -31.69
C ASN A 46 0.26 16.82 -32.22
N ALA A 47 1.35 16.31 -32.81
CA ALA A 47 2.46 17.14 -33.29
C ALA A 47 1.95 18.27 -34.21
N GLY A 48 2.49 19.48 -34.01
CA GLY A 48 2.09 20.69 -34.72
C GLY A 48 0.81 21.39 -34.20
N LYS A 49 0.01 20.75 -33.34
CA LYS A 49 -1.20 21.37 -32.75
C LYS A 49 -0.88 22.11 -31.45
N LEU A 50 -1.57 23.24 -31.22
CA LEU A 50 -1.56 23.87 -29.90
C LEU A 50 -2.42 23.04 -28.95
N LEU A 51 -1.83 22.59 -27.85
CA LEU A 51 -2.51 21.90 -26.78
C LEU A 51 -2.65 22.87 -25.60
N GLU A 52 -3.89 23.15 -25.20
CA GLU A 52 -4.17 24.03 -24.06
C GLU A 52 -3.82 23.33 -22.74
N LYS A 53 -3.45 24.10 -21.72
CA LYS A 53 -2.97 23.52 -20.45
C LYS A 53 -4.04 22.67 -19.76
N GLU A 54 -5.28 23.12 -19.79
CA GLU A 54 -6.44 22.43 -19.21
C GLU A 54 -6.71 21.10 -19.91
N ASP A 55 -6.67 21.08 -21.25
CA ASP A 55 -6.81 19.84 -22.04
C ASP A 55 -5.68 18.86 -21.78
N LEU A 56 -4.43 19.34 -21.68
CA LEU A 56 -3.27 18.52 -21.32
C LEU A 56 -3.47 17.89 -19.94
N ILE A 57 -3.88 18.69 -18.96
CA ILE A 57 -4.16 18.24 -17.59
C ILE A 57 -5.27 17.19 -17.60
N GLN A 58 -6.41 17.48 -18.21
CA GLN A 58 -7.55 16.58 -18.22
C GLN A 58 -7.25 15.28 -18.97
N LYS A 59 -6.50 15.33 -20.07
CA LYS A 59 -6.27 14.15 -20.93
C LYS A 59 -5.19 13.22 -20.38
N ILE A 60 -4.14 13.77 -19.78
CA ILE A 60 -3.02 12.99 -19.21
C ILE A 60 -3.36 12.51 -17.78
N TRP A 61 -4.22 13.23 -17.05
CA TRP A 61 -4.59 12.92 -15.66
C TRP A 61 -6.08 12.56 -15.42
N GLN A 62 -6.85 12.27 -16.48
CA GLN A 62 -8.22 11.69 -16.51
C GLN A 62 -8.93 11.60 -15.14
N ASP A 63 -9.65 12.66 -14.77
CA ASP A 63 -10.45 12.86 -13.54
C ASP A 63 -9.71 13.16 -12.22
N ARG A 64 -8.41 13.49 -12.26
CA ARG A 64 -7.62 13.96 -11.09
C ARG A 64 -7.39 15.48 -11.13
N PHE A 65 -7.62 16.16 -10.00
CA PHE A 65 -7.32 17.60 -9.86
C PHE A 65 -5.81 17.75 -9.57
N VAL A 66 -5.04 18.13 -10.59
CA VAL A 66 -3.60 18.40 -10.45
C VAL A 66 -3.33 19.88 -10.66
N GLU A 67 -2.41 20.43 -9.89
CA GLU A 67 -1.96 21.80 -10.08
C GLU A 67 -1.16 21.97 -11.39
N GLU A 68 -1.23 23.16 -11.98
CA GLU A 68 -0.49 23.53 -13.20
C GLU A 68 1.04 23.39 -13.04
N SER A 69 1.53 23.42 -11.80
CA SER A 69 2.92 23.17 -11.42
C SER A 69 3.41 21.80 -11.88
N ASN A 70 2.56 20.77 -11.85
CA ASN A 70 2.88 19.41 -12.30
C ASN A 70 3.05 19.33 -13.82
N LEU A 71 2.17 19.98 -14.60
CA LEU A 71 2.34 20.08 -16.06
C LEU A 71 3.65 20.80 -16.40
N THR A 72 3.93 21.91 -15.71
CA THR A 72 5.16 22.69 -15.92
C THR A 72 6.42 21.87 -15.62
N SER A 73 6.39 21.05 -14.56
CA SER A 73 7.47 20.13 -14.21
C SER A 73 7.69 19.07 -15.30
N ASN A 74 6.61 18.43 -15.79
CA ASN A 74 6.69 17.46 -16.88
C ASN A 74 7.29 18.07 -18.15
N ILE A 75 6.86 19.26 -18.55
CA ILE A 75 7.44 19.96 -19.72
C ILE A 75 8.93 20.23 -19.51
N LYS A 76 9.34 20.63 -18.30
CA LYS A 76 10.76 20.83 -17.96
C LYS A 76 11.57 19.54 -18.08
N MET A 77 11.03 18.41 -17.62
CA MET A 77 11.66 17.09 -17.73
C MET A 77 11.76 16.63 -19.19
N ILE A 78 10.71 16.82 -20.01
CA ILE A 78 10.76 16.51 -21.45
C ILE A 78 11.83 17.36 -22.13
N ARG A 79 11.83 18.68 -21.90
CA ARG A 79 12.83 19.58 -22.50
C ARG A 79 14.25 19.15 -22.13
N LYS A 80 14.49 18.80 -20.86
CA LYS A 80 15.79 18.27 -20.41
C LYS A 80 16.17 16.98 -21.14
N ALA A 81 15.23 16.03 -21.25
CA ALA A 81 15.48 14.75 -21.93
C ALA A 81 15.78 14.92 -23.44
N LEU A 82 15.11 15.88 -24.08
CA LEU A 82 15.29 16.20 -25.51
C LEU A 82 16.48 17.15 -25.77
N GLY A 83 17.04 17.77 -24.73
CA GLY A 83 18.05 18.83 -24.87
C GLY A 83 17.47 20.11 -25.49
N ASP A 84 16.20 20.40 -25.19
CA ASP A 84 15.44 21.55 -25.69
C ASP A 84 15.58 22.77 -24.76
N ASP A 85 15.68 23.97 -25.34
CA ASP A 85 15.73 25.24 -24.61
C ASP A 85 14.40 25.98 -24.74
N ALA A 86 13.83 26.42 -23.62
CA ALA A 86 12.57 27.17 -23.62
C ALA A 86 12.68 28.55 -24.30
N ALA A 87 13.86 29.18 -24.30
CA ALA A 87 14.07 30.48 -24.94
C ALA A 87 14.21 30.35 -26.47
N HIS A 88 14.75 29.21 -26.93
CA HIS A 88 14.97 28.89 -28.35
C HIS A 88 14.45 27.48 -28.65
N PRO A 89 13.13 27.25 -28.62
CA PRO A 89 12.55 25.92 -28.67
C PRO A 89 12.81 25.25 -30.01
N ARG A 90 13.29 24.01 -29.95
CA ARG A 90 13.45 23.09 -31.09
C ARG A 90 12.38 22.02 -31.11
N PHE A 91 11.85 21.65 -29.94
CA PHE A 91 10.85 20.58 -29.80
C PHE A 91 9.54 21.08 -29.22
N ILE A 92 9.56 21.78 -28.07
CA ILE A 92 8.33 22.25 -27.42
C ILE A 92 8.33 23.77 -27.34
N GLU A 93 7.44 24.41 -28.10
CA GLU A 93 7.16 25.83 -28.04
C GLU A 93 6.16 26.13 -26.90
N THR A 94 6.49 27.10 -26.04
CA THR A 94 5.52 27.65 -25.07
C THR A 94 4.73 28.75 -25.75
N VAL A 95 3.40 28.63 -25.81
CA VAL A 95 2.51 29.71 -26.24
C VAL A 95 1.98 30.43 -24.99
N PRO A 96 2.40 31.69 -24.74
CA PRO A 96 2.07 32.39 -23.51
C PRO A 96 0.56 32.41 -23.22
N ARG A 97 0.20 32.09 -21.97
CA ARG A 97 -1.19 32.08 -21.45
C ARG A 97 -2.15 31.11 -22.14
N ARG A 98 -1.67 30.19 -22.99
CA ARG A 98 -2.53 29.19 -23.65
C ARG A 98 -2.07 27.76 -23.41
N GLY A 99 -0.80 27.46 -23.68
CA GLY A 99 -0.32 26.09 -23.56
C GLY A 99 0.96 25.83 -24.35
N TYR A 100 1.06 24.65 -24.94
CA TYR A 100 2.29 24.15 -25.54
C TYR A 100 2.05 23.56 -26.93
N ARG A 101 3.06 23.60 -27.79
CA ARG A 101 3.03 23.01 -29.12
C ARG A 101 4.30 22.22 -29.37
N PHE A 102 4.18 21.00 -29.87
CA PHE A 102 5.33 20.24 -30.35
C PHE A 102 5.63 20.65 -31.80
N ILE A 103 6.80 21.24 -32.05
CA ILE A 103 7.14 21.92 -33.30
C ILE A 103 8.12 21.17 -34.20
N ALA A 104 8.72 20.07 -33.72
CA ALA A 104 9.58 19.23 -34.56
C ALA A 104 8.74 18.32 -35.48
N GLU A 105 9.30 17.98 -36.66
CA GLU A 105 8.68 17.02 -37.60
C GLU A 105 8.64 15.62 -36.97
N VAL A 106 7.45 15.02 -36.91
CA VAL A 106 7.21 13.68 -36.33
C VAL A 106 6.78 12.72 -37.43
N ARG A 107 7.44 11.57 -37.52
CA ARG A 107 7.12 10.48 -38.47
C ARG A 107 6.57 9.27 -37.73
N PRO A 108 5.27 8.96 -37.86
CA PRO A 108 4.71 7.73 -37.35
C PRO A 108 5.15 6.54 -38.22
N LEU A 109 5.57 5.43 -37.61
CA LEU A 109 5.94 4.18 -38.29
C LEU A 109 5.14 2.98 -37.76
N ASP A 110 4.62 2.19 -38.69
CA ASP A 110 3.96 0.91 -38.44
C ASP A 110 4.94 -0.23 -38.75
N LYS A 111 4.86 -1.33 -38.01
CA LYS A 111 5.77 -2.48 -38.16
C LYS A 111 5.37 -3.36 -39.36
N SER A 112 5.58 -2.88 -40.59
CA SER A 112 5.56 -3.74 -41.77
C SER A 112 6.84 -4.59 -41.81
N PHE A 113 6.70 -5.90 -41.67
CA PHE A 113 7.77 -6.89 -41.74
C PHE A 113 8.59 -6.77 -43.04
N SER A 114 9.91 -6.70 -42.90
CA SER A 114 10.89 -7.09 -43.92
C SER A 114 12.14 -7.63 -43.23
N PRO A 115 12.47 -8.93 -43.36
CA PRO A 115 13.71 -9.47 -42.84
C PRO A 115 14.81 -9.37 -43.92
N THR A 116 15.83 -8.56 -43.67
CA THR A 116 17.13 -8.60 -44.36
C THR A 116 18.13 -7.98 -43.37
N ALA A 117 19.27 -8.54 -42.98
CA ALA A 117 20.15 -9.54 -43.57
C ALA A 117 20.90 -10.30 -42.45
N ALA A 118 21.17 -11.59 -42.63
CA ALA A 118 22.29 -12.28 -41.98
C ALA A 118 23.21 -12.83 -43.08
N GLY A 119 24.52 -12.69 -42.86
CA GLY A 119 25.56 -12.81 -43.87
C GLY A 119 25.78 -14.21 -44.47
N LYS A 120 26.26 -14.16 -45.72
CA LYS A 120 27.03 -15.13 -46.52
C LYS A 120 27.14 -16.59 -46.01
N ALA A 121 26.59 -17.51 -46.80
CA ALA A 121 27.20 -18.81 -47.15
C ALA A 121 26.71 -19.25 -48.55
N GLU A 122 27.57 -19.94 -49.30
CA GLU A 122 27.50 -20.30 -50.74
C GLU A 122 26.43 -21.36 -51.12
N PRO A 123 26.14 -21.58 -52.43
CA PRO A 123 24.82 -21.98 -52.93
C PRO A 123 24.59 -23.49 -53.04
N MET A 124 23.34 -23.93 -52.90
CA MET A 124 22.90 -25.28 -53.29
C MET A 124 21.59 -25.22 -54.10
N GLN A 125 21.59 -25.86 -55.27
CA GLN A 125 20.49 -25.93 -56.24
C GLN A 125 19.34 -26.84 -55.74
N LEU A 126 18.09 -26.48 -56.06
CA LEU A 126 16.87 -27.26 -55.75
C LEU A 126 16.20 -27.80 -57.04
N PRO A 127 15.64 -29.02 -57.04
CA PRO A 127 14.87 -29.57 -58.17
C PRO A 127 13.35 -29.29 -58.06
N ALA A 128 12.66 -29.38 -59.20
CA ALA A 128 11.27 -28.96 -59.44
C ALA A 128 10.19 -29.69 -58.61
N GLN A 129 9.16 -28.95 -58.18
CA GLN A 129 8.11 -29.39 -57.23
C GLN A 129 6.83 -29.97 -57.90
N LYS A 130 6.17 -30.91 -57.20
CA LYS A 130 4.94 -31.65 -57.59
C LYS A 130 3.64 -31.01 -57.01
N PRO A 131 2.45 -31.24 -57.63
CA PRO A 131 1.23 -30.42 -57.49
C PRO A 131 0.49 -30.44 -56.13
N TYR A 132 0.88 -31.27 -55.16
CA TYR A 132 0.23 -31.31 -53.84
C TYR A 132 0.49 -30.05 -52.98
N VAL A 133 1.52 -29.27 -53.30
CA VAL A 133 1.84 -28.00 -52.61
C VAL A 133 0.76 -26.94 -52.83
N LEU A 134 0.15 -26.89 -54.02
CA LEU A 134 -0.89 -25.92 -54.36
C LEU A 134 -2.21 -26.19 -53.61
N ILE A 135 -2.52 -27.47 -53.35
CA ILE A 135 -3.72 -27.87 -52.60
C ILE A 135 -3.57 -27.49 -51.12
N SER A 136 -2.38 -27.68 -50.54
CA SER A 136 -2.08 -27.26 -49.17
C SER A 136 -2.17 -25.73 -49.00
N ILE A 137 -1.70 -24.96 -49.99
CA ILE A 137 -1.81 -23.49 -49.99
C ILE A 137 -3.28 -23.06 -50.04
N ALA A 138 -4.11 -23.70 -50.87
CA ALA A 138 -5.54 -23.38 -50.94
C ALA A 138 -6.29 -23.66 -49.63
N ILE A 139 -5.95 -24.76 -48.93
CA ILE A 139 -6.54 -25.08 -47.62
C ILE A 139 -6.11 -24.06 -46.56
N ILE A 140 -4.84 -23.64 -46.55
CA ILE A 140 -4.35 -22.61 -45.62
C ILE A 140 -5.06 -21.28 -45.88
N ILE A 141 -5.22 -20.87 -47.14
CA ILE A 141 -5.96 -19.65 -47.51
C ILE A 141 -7.42 -19.74 -47.05
N LEU A 142 -8.08 -20.89 -47.23
CA LEU A 142 -9.45 -21.10 -46.77
C LEU A 142 -9.58 -21.02 -45.24
N ILE A 143 -8.65 -21.61 -44.49
CA ILE A 143 -8.60 -21.51 -43.02
C ILE A 143 -8.34 -20.06 -42.58
N SER A 144 -7.44 -19.34 -43.27
CA SER A 144 -7.17 -17.93 -42.99
C SER A 144 -8.39 -17.05 -43.27
N ILE A 145 -9.09 -17.27 -44.38
CA ILE A 145 -10.33 -16.53 -44.72
C ILE A 145 -11.42 -16.83 -43.69
N PHE A 146 -11.56 -18.09 -43.26
CA PHE A 146 -12.54 -18.47 -42.23
C PHE A 146 -12.19 -17.88 -40.86
N GLY A 147 -10.90 -17.83 -40.51
CA GLY A 147 -10.42 -17.16 -39.30
C GLY A 147 -10.65 -15.65 -39.32
N ILE A 148 -10.40 -15.00 -40.46
CA ILE A 148 -10.68 -13.57 -40.66
C ILE A 148 -12.19 -13.30 -40.59
N ALA A 149 -13.01 -14.14 -41.21
CA ALA A 149 -14.46 -14.03 -41.18
C ALA A 149 -15.03 -14.27 -39.76
N PHE A 150 -14.46 -15.18 -38.99
CA PHE A 150 -14.82 -15.41 -37.58
C PHE A 150 -14.49 -14.20 -36.70
N VAL A 151 -13.33 -13.57 -36.93
CA VAL A 151 -12.94 -12.33 -36.25
C VAL A 151 -13.85 -11.15 -36.64
N TRP A 152 -14.25 -11.04 -37.91
CA TRP A 152 -15.15 -9.99 -38.38
C TRP A 152 -16.62 -10.18 -37.99
N ALA A 153 -17.12 -11.43 -37.95
CA ALA A 153 -18.53 -11.73 -37.71
C ALA A 153 -18.89 -11.98 -36.23
N GLY A 154 -17.92 -12.20 -35.34
CA GLY A 154 -18.24 -12.48 -33.92
C GLY A 154 -17.12 -12.31 -32.89
N GLY A 155 -15.85 -12.13 -33.28
CA GLY A 155 -14.71 -12.19 -32.36
C GLY A 155 -14.55 -11.00 -31.39
N ASN A 156 -14.94 -9.78 -31.80
CA ASN A 156 -14.72 -8.58 -30.97
C ASN A 156 -15.68 -8.46 -29.77
N ASN A 157 -16.79 -9.19 -29.77
CA ASN A 157 -17.69 -9.25 -28.62
C ASN A 157 -17.41 -10.44 -27.69
N LEU A 158 -16.58 -11.41 -28.12
CA LEU A 158 -16.30 -12.62 -27.33
C LEU A 158 -15.13 -12.47 -26.35
N PHE A 159 -14.26 -11.45 -26.52
CA PHE A 159 -13.06 -11.29 -25.69
C PHE A 159 -12.88 -9.92 -25.03
N ARG A 160 -13.81 -8.99 -25.21
CA ARG A 160 -13.85 -7.79 -24.36
C ARG A 160 -14.52 -8.17 -23.05
N LYS A 161 -13.75 -8.73 -22.12
CA LYS A 161 -14.18 -8.92 -20.73
C LYS A 161 -14.66 -7.55 -20.25
N LYS A 162 -15.97 -7.40 -19.98
CA LYS A 162 -16.49 -6.17 -19.37
C LYS A 162 -15.77 -6.02 -18.04
N GLU A 163 -14.92 -5.02 -17.94
CA GLU A 163 -14.31 -4.67 -16.67
C GLU A 163 -15.44 -4.33 -15.67
N PRO A 164 -15.41 -4.90 -14.46
CA PRO A 164 -16.32 -4.49 -13.39
C PRO A 164 -16.12 -3.00 -13.13
N LYS A 165 -17.16 -2.20 -13.41
CA LYS A 165 -17.10 -0.75 -13.23
C LYS A 165 -17.67 -0.39 -11.86
N PHE A 166 -16.79 -0.09 -10.91
CA PHE A 166 -17.20 0.47 -9.62
C PHE A 166 -17.91 1.82 -9.82
N THR A 167 -19.06 1.98 -9.17
CA THR A 167 -19.83 3.23 -9.15
C THR A 167 -19.66 3.92 -7.82
N ARG A 168 -19.36 5.21 -7.86
CA ARG A 168 -19.17 6.01 -6.65
C ARG A 168 -20.48 6.21 -5.88
N VAL A 169 -20.45 5.99 -4.57
CA VAL A 169 -21.60 6.17 -3.66
C VAL A 169 -21.46 7.48 -2.88
N THR A 170 -20.25 7.82 -2.44
CA THR A 170 -19.92 9.10 -1.78
C THR A 170 -19.01 9.97 -2.66
N SER A 171 -18.81 11.24 -2.32
CA SER A 171 -17.95 12.16 -3.10
C SER A 171 -17.12 13.12 -2.25
N GLY A 172 -16.93 12.80 -0.97
CA GLY A 172 -16.25 13.66 0.00
C GLY A 172 -14.75 13.41 0.09
N GLY A 173 -14.28 12.23 -0.33
CA GLY A 173 -12.85 11.89 -0.32
C GLY A 173 -12.23 11.69 1.06
N LYS A 174 -13.01 11.73 2.13
CA LYS A 174 -12.56 11.62 3.53
C LYS A 174 -13.23 10.46 4.28
N ILE A 175 -13.69 9.44 3.55
CA ILE A 175 -14.33 8.27 4.14
C ILE A 175 -13.26 7.37 4.74
N THR A 176 -13.43 6.96 5.99
CA THR A 176 -12.47 6.10 6.71
C THR A 176 -12.99 4.68 6.88
N ASN A 177 -14.31 4.47 6.84
CA ASN A 177 -14.96 3.16 6.99
C ASN A 177 -16.39 3.20 6.44
N ALA A 178 -16.95 2.06 6.01
CA ALA A 178 -18.34 1.95 5.58
C ALA A 178 -18.93 0.53 5.70
N ALA A 179 -20.25 0.45 5.89
CA ALA A 179 -21.02 -0.78 5.88
C ALA A 179 -22.43 -0.55 5.32
N VAL A 180 -22.85 -1.40 4.39
CA VAL A 180 -24.21 -1.41 3.84
C VAL A 180 -25.18 -2.17 4.76
N SER A 181 -26.44 -1.74 4.82
CA SER A 181 -27.51 -2.50 5.49
C SER A 181 -27.86 -3.76 4.71
N LEU A 182 -28.29 -4.82 5.41
CA LEU A 182 -28.61 -6.11 4.78
C LEU A 182 -29.72 -6.01 3.72
N ASP A 183 -30.66 -5.08 3.90
CA ASP A 183 -31.71 -4.80 2.92
C ASP A 183 -31.25 -4.01 1.68
N GLY A 184 -29.99 -3.56 1.66
CA GLY A 184 -29.38 -2.79 0.58
C GLY A 184 -29.94 -1.38 0.39
N ARG A 185 -30.63 -0.82 1.39
CA ARG A 185 -31.27 0.50 1.29
C ARG A 185 -30.43 1.63 1.85
N ASN A 186 -29.56 1.34 2.80
CA ASN A 186 -28.79 2.32 3.53
C ASN A 186 -27.32 1.96 3.56
N ILE A 187 -26.47 2.97 3.64
CA ILE A 187 -25.07 2.82 3.98
C ILE A 187 -24.73 3.69 5.18
N VAL A 188 -24.07 3.09 6.15
CA VAL A 188 -23.44 3.80 7.26
C VAL A 188 -21.96 3.95 6.93
N PHE A 189 -21.42 5.14 7.12
CA PHE A 189 -20.01 5.40 6.88
C PHE A 189 -19.48 6.38 7.90
N SER A 190 -18.20 6.27 8.22
CA SER A 190 -17.50 7.28 8.97
C SER A 190 -16.71 8.20 8.04
N GLN A 191 -16.64 9.46 8.44
CA GLN A 191 -15.94 10.50 7.70
C GLN A 191 -15.11 11.32 8.68
N LYS A 192 -13.86 11.57 8.31
CA LYS A 192 -12.92 12.37 9.09
C LYS A 192 -12.83 13.80 8.55
N ASP A 193 -12.77 14.76 9.46
CA ASP A 193 -12.44 16.16 9.16
C ASP A 193 -11.55 16.76 10.26
N GLU A 194 -11.28 18.06 10.16
CA GLU A 194 -10.40 18.79 11.09
C GLU A 194 -10.87 18.74 12.56
N THR A 195 -12.16 18.46 12.80
CA THR A 195 -12.77 18.39 14.13
C THR A 195 -12.80 16.98 14.71
N GLY A 196 -12.46 15.97 13.91
CA GLY A 196 -12.45 14.56 14.30
C GLY A 196 -13.20 13.68 13.30
N GLU A 197 -13.51 12.46 13.73
CA GLU A 197 -14.28 11.52 12.94
C GLU A 197 -15.74 11.52 13.38
N SER A 198 -16.65 11.49 12.42
CA SER A 198 -18.11 11.46 12.63
C SER A 198 -18.74 10.30 11.89
N LEU A 199 -19.93 9.89 12.31
CA LEU A 199 -20.66 8.77 11.71
C LEU A 199 -21.92 9.26 11.01
N TRP A 200 -22.16 8.75 9.81
CA TRP A 200 -23.22 9.21 8.91
C TRP A 200 -24.03 8.03 8.37
N LEU A 201 -25.30 8.29 8.12
CA LEU A 201 -26.24 7.39 7.46
C LEU A 201 -26.68 8.01 6.14
N ARG A 202 -26.66 7.24 5.05
CA ARG A 202 -27.14 7.67 3.74
C ARG A 202 -28.07 6.62 3.12
N PRO A 203 -29.31 6.98 2.75
CA PRO A 203 -30.14 6.17 1.86
C PRO A 203 -29.54 6.09 0.45
N LEU A 204 -29.50 4.88 -0.13
CA LEU A 204 -28.85 4.62 -1.42
C LEU A 204 -29.70 5.00 -2.63
N ASP A 205 -31.03 5.11 -2.48
CA ASP A 205 -31.97 5.37 -3.56
C ASP A 205 -32.07 6.84 -3.98
N SER A 206 -31.97 7.80 -3.05
CA SER A 206 -31.83 9.24 -3.37
C SER A 206 -31.59 10.15 -2.14
N GLY A 207 -31.26 9.59 -0.97
CA GLY A 207 -31.19 10.37 0.26
C GLY A 207 -29.89 11.17 0.44
N SER A 208 -30.02 12.36 1.02
CA SER A 208 -28.85 13.09 1.55
C SER A 208 -28.31 12.39 2.81
N PRO A 209 -26.99 12.36 3.02
CA PRO A 209 -26.42 11.85 4.26
C PRO A 209 -26.92 12.63 5.48
N THR A 210 -27.20 11.93 6.57
CA THR A 210 -27.56 12.49 7.87
C THR A 210 -26.55 12.02 8.91
N GLN A 211 -26.04 12.94 9.73
CA GLN A 211 -25.10 12.61 10.79
C GLN A 211 -25.82 11.88 11.93
N ILE A 212 -25.28 10.74 12.35
CA ILE A 212 -25.81 9.92 13.46
C ILE A 212 -24.94 10.03 14.72
N LEU A 213 -23.65 10.32 14.58
CA LEU A 213 -22.76 10.72 15.68
C LEU A 213 -21.96 11.97 15.29
N PRO A 214 -21.84 12.96 16.20
CA PRO A 214 -21.03 14.15 15.96
C PRO A 214 -19.53 13.81 15.89
N PRO A 215 -18.70 14.72 15.37
CA PRO A 215 -17.25 14.53 15.33
C PRO A 215 -16.66 14.33 16.72
N ALA A 216 -15.75 13.37 16.84
CA ALA A 216 -14.95 13.13 18.04
C ALA A 216 -13.51 12.78 17.65
N ASP A 217 -12.55 13.05 18.54
CA ASP A 217 -11.14 12.66 18.37
C ASP A 217 -10.94 11.17 18.63
N VAL A 218 -11.52 10.38 17.75
CA VAL A 218 -11.56 8.92 17.77
C VAL A 218 -11.36 8.41 16.34
N GLU A 219 -11.16 7.11 16.21
CA GLU A 219 -11.25 6.44 14.92
C GLU A 219 -12.28 5.33 14.97
N PHE A 220 -13.26 5.36 14.06
CA PHE A 220 -14.33 4.36 14.01
C PHE A 220 -13.95 3.22 13.08
N ILE A 221 -13.86 2.01 13.63
CA ILE A 221 -13.49 0.80 12.88
C ILE A 221 -14.56 -0.30 13.02
N GLY A 222 -14.58 -1.21 12.04
CA GLY A 222 -15.48 -2.37 12.06
C GLY A 222 -16.96 -2.04 12.05
N LEU A 223 -17.39 -1.14 11.15
CA LEU A 223 -18.80 -0.77 11.04
C LEU A 223 -19.64 -1.97 10.60
N THR A 224 -20.76 -2.20 11.27
CA THR A 224 -21.76 -3.20 10.89
C THR A 224 -23.16 -2.67 11.17
N VAL A 225 -24.09 -2.86 10.24
CA VAL A 225 -25.51 -2.49 10.45
C VAL A 225 -26.29 -3.72 10.93
N SER A 226 -27.14 -3.55 11.94
CA SER A 226 -27.98 -4.65 12.41
C SER A 226 -29.00 -5.08 11.34
N PRO A 227 -29.32 -6.38 11.19
CA PRO A 227 -30.27 -6.86 10.18
C PRO A 227 -31.68 -6.24 10.26
N ASP A 228 -32.07 -5.77 11.45
CA ASP A 228 -33.34 -5.09 11.68
C ASP A 228 -33.33 -3.58 11.37
N ASN A 229 -32.21 -3.06 10.83
CA ASN A 229 -31.99 -1.66 10.49
C ASN A 229 -32.23 -0.66 11.65
N LYS A 230 -31.96 -1.07 12.89
CA LYS A 230 -32.10 -0.17 14.04
C LYS A 230 -30.79 0.43 14.50
N PHE A 231 -29.68 -0.29 14.38
CA PHE A 231 -28.41 0.11 14.99
C PHE A 231 -27.24 -0.01 14.01
N ALA A 232 -26.28 0.89 14.17
CA ALA A 232 -24.91 0.74 13.69
C ALA A 232 -24.02 0.32 14.85
N TYR A 233 -23.25 -0.75 14.64
CA TYR A 233 -22.22 -1.27 15.55
C TYR A 233 -20.86 -0.81 15.06
N TYR A 234 -19.98 -0.47 15.98
CA TYR A 234 -18.62 -0.01 15.70
C TYR A 234 -17.71 -0.19 16.90
N SER A 235 -16.42 -0.30 16.63
CA SER A 235 -15.37 -0.22 17.66
C SER A 235 -14.62 1.11 17.54
N VAL A 236 -14.07 1.58 18.65
CA VAL A 236 -13.24 2.79 18.68
C VAL A 236 -11.78 2.38 18.80
N PHE A 237 -10.97 2.77 17.82
CA PHE A 237 -9.52 2.61 17.85
C PHE A 237 -8.84 3.80 18.53
N SER A 238 -7.77 3.52 19.27
CA SER A 238 -6.86 4.51 19.82
C SER A 238 -5.42 4.02 19.68
N GLU A 239 -4.53 4.85 19.10
CA GLU A 239 -3.13 4.50 18.80
C GLU A 239 -2.31 4.04 20.02
N ASN A 240 -2.74 4.42 21.22
CA ASN A 240 -2.06 4.13 22.48
C ASN A 240 -2.77 3.06 23.34
N SER A 241 -3.95 2.58 22.93
CA SER A 241 -4.68 1.50 23.62
C SER A 241 -4.58 0.20 22.84
N ALA A 242 -4.26 -0.91 23.52
CA ALA A 242 -4.26 -2.24 22.89
C ALA A 242 -5.63 -2.95 22.96
N VAL A 243 -6.64 -2.33 23.59
CA VAL A 243 -7.99 -2.89 23.73
C VAL A 243 -8.99 -1.96 23.06
N GLN A 244 -9.88 -2.55 22.27
CA GLN A 244 -11.00 -1.88 21.62
C GLN A 244 -12.31 -2.37 22.24
N THR A 245 -13.30 -1.48 22.33
CA THR A 245 -14.60 -1.82 22.90
C THR A 245 -15.70 -1.63 21.86
N LEU A 246 -16.57 -2.62 21.75
CA LEU A 246 -17.72 -2.58 20.85
C LEU A 246 -18.80 -1.65 21.41
N SER A 247 -19.29 -0.76 20.56
CA SER A 247 -20.41 0.13 20.86
C SER A 247 -21.47 0.04 19.76
N ARG A 248 -22.69 0.47 20.07
CA ARG A 248 -23.75 0.67 19.07
C ARG A 248 -24.44 2.01 19.24
N VAL A 249 -24.96 2.54 18.14
CA VAL A 249 -25.80 3.75 18.10
C VAL A 249 -27.03 3.49 17.24
N ALA A 250 -28.17 4.05 17.63
CA ALA A 250 -29.37 3.99 16.80
C ALA A 250 -29.13 4.69 15.45
N LEU A 251 -29.65 4.13 14.36
CA LEU A 251 -29.56 4.74 13.03
C LEU A 251 -30.29 6.10 12.94
N THR A 252 -31.20 6.39 13.88
CA THR A 252 -31.84 7.70 14.04
C THR A 252 -30.95 8.72 14.75
N GLY A 253 -29.74 8.35 15.16
CA GLY A 253 -28.86 9.11 16.04
C GLY A 253 -29.22 8.94 17.52
N GLY A 254 -28.36 9.48 18.40
CA GLY A 254 -28.55 9.47 19.85
C GLY A 254 -27.26 9.18 20.61
N ALA A 255 -27.39 8.92 21.91
CA ALA A 255 -26.26 8.52 22.74
C ALA A 255 -25.84 7.08 22.39
N PRO A 256 -24.52 6.81 22.22
CA PRO A 256 -24.05 5.46 21.98
C PRO A 256 -24.12 4.60 23.24
N GLU A 257 -24.33 3.30 23.04
CA GLU A 257 -24.35 2.28 24.08
C GLU A 257 -23.11 1.39 23.94
N VAL A 258 -22.36 1.25 25.03
CA VAL A 258 -21.17 0.38 25.09
C VAL A 258 -21.60 -1.04 25.47
N LEU A 259 -21.23 -2.02 24.65
CA LEU A 259 -21.54 -3.43 24.91
C LEU A 259 -20.45 -4.03 25.82
N SER A 260 -20.69 -3.92 27.12
CA SER A 260 -19.74 -4.37 28.15
C SER A 260 -19.47 -5.87 28.04
N GLY A 261 -18.18 -6.26 28.06
CA GLY A 261 -17.77 -7.67 27.98
C GLY A 261 -17.58 -8.21 26.56
N ILE A 262 -17.70 -7.35 25.54
CA ILE A 262 -17.33 -7.66 24.16
C ILE A 262 -16.04 -6.92 23.79
N ASP A 263 -14.92 -7.60 24.04
CA ASP A 263 -13.59 -7.16 23.65
C ASP A 263 -13.27 -7.72 22.26
N THR A 264 -13.86 -7.12 21.22
CA THR A 264 -13.59 -7.51 19.84
C THR A 264 -12.39 -6.79 19.27
N GLY A 265 -11.66 -7.48 18.38
CA GLY A 265 -10.51 -6.90 17.69
C GLY A 265 -10.85 -5.79 16.69
N VAL A 266 -12.04 -5.82 16.05
CA VAL A 266 -12.47 -4.81 15.06
C VAL A 266 -14.00 -4.79 14.87
N SER A 267 -14.57 -5.86 14.31
CA SER A 267 -15.94 -5.89 13.78
C SER A 267 -16.74 -7.10 14.27
N VAL A 268 -18.06 -7.03 14.10
CA VAL A 268 -18.98 -8.15 14.34
C VAL A 268 -19.73 -8.53 13.06
N SER A 269 -20.16 -9.78 12.96
CA SER A 269 -21.01 -10.25 11.86
C SER A 269 -22.27 -10.93 12.38
N PHE A 270 -23.44 -10.49 11.93
CA PHE A 270 -24.73 -10.95 12.46
C PHE A 270 -25.18 -12.28 11.87
N SER A 271 -25.81 -13.10 12.70
CA SER A 271 -26.57 -14.27 12.25
C SER A 271 -27.69 -13.84 11.28
N PRO A 272 -28.11 -14.72 10.35
CA PRO A 272 -29.20 -14.41 9.40
C PRO A 272 -30.52 -14.00 10.05
N ASP A 273 -30.80 -14.49 11.27
CA ASP A 273 -31.98 -14.11 12.05
C ASP A 273 -31.80 -12.84 12.89
N GLY A 274 -30.60 -12.26 12.90
CA GLY A 274 -30.23 -11.04 13.60
C GLY A 274 -30.22 -11.14 15.13
N LYS A 275 -30.35 -12.34 15.70
CA LYS A 275 -30.40 -12.52 17.16
C LYS A 275 -29.04 -12.59 17.83
N SER A 276 -28.02 -12.95 17.06
CA SER A 276 -26.66 -13.12 17.56
C SER A 276 -25.65 -12.52 16.59
N PHE A 277 -24.43 -12.31 17.05
CA PHE A 277 -23.30 -11.97 16.18
C PHE A 277 -22.05 -12.78 16.55
N ALA A 278 -21.20 -13.00 15.55
CA ALA A 278 -19.88 -13.60 15.69
C ALA A 278 -18.79 -12.52 15.71
N TYR A 279 -17.71 -12.78 16.45
CA TYR A 279 -16.58 -11.88 16.59
C TYR A 279 -15.30 -12.62 17.01
N THR A 280 -14.14 -12.00 16.79
CA THR A 280 -12.85 -12.49 17.28
C THR A 280 -12.35 -11.68 18.47
N GLU A 281 -11.66 -12.35 19.39
CA GLU A 281 -11.07 -11.78 20.60
C GLU A 281 -9.64 -12.30 20.78
N THR A 282 -8.71 -11.39 21.11
CA THR A 282 -7.28 -11.69 21.24
C THR A 282 -6.81 -11.55 22.69
N PHE A 283 -6.27 -12.63 23.25
CA PHE A 283 -5.68 -12.67 24.58
C PHE A 283 -4.15 -12.68 24.47
N ASN A 284 -3.55 -11.49 24.30
CA ASN A 284 -2.12 -11.33 24.06
C ASN A 284 -1.22 -11.98 25.13
N SER A 285 -1.58 -11.85 26.41
CA SER A 285 -0.82 -12.45 27.52
C SER A 285 -0.84 -13.98 27.51
N LEU A 286 -1.90 -14.57 26.96
CA LEU A 286 -2.07 -16.02 26.84
C LEU A 286 -1.61 -16.56 25.48
N LYS A 287 -1.34 -15.69 24.51
CA LYS A 287 -1.08 -16.03 23.10
C LYS A 287 -2.21 -16.88 22.52
N GLU A 288 -3.44 -16.46 22.78
CA GLU A 288 -4.66 -17.13 22.32
C GLU A 288 -5.53 -16.16 21.53
N THR A 289 -6.23 -16.67 20.52
CA THR A 289 -7.29 -15.95 19.82
C THR A 289 -8.52 -16.83 19.74
N HIS A 290 -9.69 -16.26 20.00
CA HIS A 290 -10.94 -17.00 20.10
C HIS A 290 -11.93 -16.48 19.06
N LEU A 291 -12.66 -17.39 18.42
CA LEU A 291 -13.89 -17.08 17.71
C LEU A 291 -15.05 -17.30 18.68
N LYS A 292 -15.88 -16.27 18.83
CA LYS A 292 -16.98 -16.24 19.80
C LYS A 292 -18.28 -15.81 19.14
N ILE A 293 -19.37 -16.16 19.80
CA ILE A 293 -20.72 -15.66 19.50
C ILE A 293 -21.31 -15.02 20.74
N ALA A 294 -22.14 -14.01 20.56
CA ALA A 294 -22.94 -13.39 21.62
C ALA A 294 -24.33 -13.05 21.07
N ASP A 295 -25.29 -12.79 21.95
CA ASP A 295 -26.58 -12.23 21.57
C ASP A 295 -26.40 -10.82 20.99
N ALA A 296 -27.37 -10.33 20.23
CA ALA A 296 -27.27 -9.04 19.53
C ALA A 296 -27.06 -7.85 20.48
N ASP A 297 -27.43 -7.96 21.75
CA ASP A 297 -27.17 -6.96 22.79
C ASP A 297 -25.81 -7.15 23.51
N GLY A 298 -24.97 -8.08 23.04
CA GLY A 298 -23.69 -8.42 23.63
C GLY A 298 -23.76 -9.36 24.83
N SER A 299 -24.95 -9.82 25.23
CA SER A 299 -25.09 -10.76 26.34
C SER A 299 -24.73 -12.20 25.93
N ASN A 300 -24.55 -13.06 26.92
CA ASN A 300 -24.32 -14.50 26.76
C ASN A 300 -23.16 -14.89 25.80
N PRO A 301 -21.95 -14.31 25.94
CA PRO A 301 -20.83 -14.66 25.08
C PRO A 301 -20.41 -16.13 25.26
N LYS A 302 -20.26 -16.85 24.14
CA LYS A 302 -19.83 -18.25 24.05
C LYS A 302 -18.64 -18.37 23.10
N THR A 303 -17.58 -19.04 23.55
CA THR A 303 -16.46 -19.41 22.68
C THR A 303 -16.82 -20.62 21.83
N LEU A 304 -16.64 -20.50 20.51
CA LEU A 304 -16.80 -21.59 19.55
C LEU A 304 -15.47 -22.29 19.27
N VAL A 305 -14.45 -21.51 18.93
CA VAL A 305 -13.12 -22.01 18.57
C VAL A 305 -12.07 -21.23 19.35
N LYS A 306 -11.07 -21.95 19.87
CA LYS A 306 -9.93 -21.38 20.57
C LYS A 306 -8.65 -21.85 19.89
N THR A 307 -7.81 -20.91 19.49
CA THR A 307 -6.46 -21.20 19.02
C THR A 307 -5.43 -20.79 20.08
N LYS A 308 -4.27 -21.45 20.07
CA LYS A 308 -3.17 -21.18 20.99
C LYS A 308 -1.84 -21.27 20.26
N GLY A 309 -0.95 -20.32 20.55
CA GLY A 309 0.40 -20.28 19.99
C GLY A 309 0.50 -19.48 18.69
N ALA A 310 1.67 -19.51 18.06
CA ALA A 310 1.99 -18.66 16.91
C ALA A 310 1.59 -19.22 15.55
N ASN A 311 1.27 -20.51 15.47
CA ASN A 311 1.12 -21.20 14.19
C ASN A 311 -0.28 -21.05 13.58
N ARG A 312 -1.27 -20.64 14.38
CA ARG A 312 -2.65 -20.45 13.94
C ARG A 312 -3.37 -19.46 14.84
N MET A 313 -3.86 -18.36 14.26
CA MET A 313 -4.60 -17.33 14.99
C MET A 313 -5.68 -16.69 14.13
N PHE A 314 -6.76 -16.25 14.79
CA PHE A 314 -7.72 -15.35 14.19
C PHE A 314 -7.15 -13.94 14.19
N GLU A 315 -7.28 -13.23 13.08
CA GLU A 315 -6.91 -11.82 13.04
C GLU A 315 -7.79 -10.99 13.97
N GLY A 316 -7.22 -9.93 14.51
CA GLY A 316 -7.87 -9.11 15.53
C GLY A 316 -7.45 -7.65 15.51
N PHE A 317 -6.79 -7.19 14.45
CA PHE A 317 -6.35 -5.80 14.35
C PHE A 317 -6.58 -5.26 12.95
N ARG A 318 -7.42 -4.21 12.84
CA ARG A 318 -7.80 -3.53 11.58
C ARG A 318 -8.24 -4.42 10.40
N ALA A 319 -8.50 -5.70 10.64
CA ALA A 319 -9.14 -6.63 9.73
C ALA A 319 -10.55 -7.00 10.23
N ALA A 320 -11.50 -7.23 9.32
CA ALA A 320 -12.79 -7.84 9.61
C ALA A 320 -12.77 -9.31 9.15
N PRO A 321 -12.20 -10.24 9.95
CA PRO A 321 -11.96 -11.58 9.46
C PRO A 321 -13.20 -12.47 9.53
N VAL A 322 -14.35 -12.01 10.00
CA VAL A 322 -15.53 -12.85 10.26
C VAL A 322 -16.73 -12.41 9.45
N ALA A 323 -17.38 -13.36 8.78
CA ALA A 323 -18.64 -13.14 8.08
C ALA A 323 -19.59 -14.34 8.28
N TRP A 324 -20.73 -14.10 8.91
CA TRP A 324 -21.81 -15.07 9.00
C TRP A 324 -22.48 -15.21 7.64
N SER A 325 -22.60 -16.44 7.16
CA SER A 325 -23.19 -16.75 5.88
C SER A 325 -24.72 -16.70 5.94
N PRO A 326 -25.40 -16.43 4.82
CA PRO A 326 -26.86 -16.45 4.77
C PRO A 326 -27.48 -17.80 5.14
N ASP A 327 -26.76 -18.91 4.96
CA ASP A 327 -27.18 -20.27 5.33
C ASP A 327 -26.79 -20.68 6.76
N GLY A 328 -26.05 -19.83 7.48
CA GLY A 328 -25.84 -19.93 8.92
C GLY A 328 -24.49 -20.48 9.38
N GLU A 329 -23.54 -20.78 8.49
CA GLU A 329 -22.13 -21.03 8.85
C GLU A 329 -21.39 -19.69 9.10
N ILE A 330 -20.24 -19.75 9.76
CA ILE A 330 -19.37 -18.57 9.98
C ILE A 330 -18.10 -18.75 9.16
N ALA A 331 -17.84 -17.87 8.20
CA ALA A 331 -16.53 -17.77 7.58
C ALA A 331 -15.59 -16.93 8.44
N CYS A 332 -14.36 -17.42 8.62
CA CYS A 332 -13.29 -16.75 9.36
C CYS A 332 -11.98 -16.78 8.57
N ALA A 333 -11.35 -15.64 8.34
CA ALA A 333 -9.96 -15.58 7.92
C ALA A 333 -9.06 -15.96 9.11
N VAL A 334 -8.14 -16.89 8.88
CA VAL A 334 -7.21 -17.41 9.88
C VAL A 334 -5.79 -17.28 9.35
N ARG A 335 -4.93 -16.63 10.13
CA ARG A 335 -3.49 -16.54 9.88
C ARG A 335 -2.83 -17.81 10.39
N GLU A 336 -2.04 -18.42 9.53
CA GLU A 336 -1.31 -19.65 9.81
C GLU A 336 0.15 -19.53 9.43
N MET A 337 0.98 -20.30 10.12
CA MET A 337 2.42 -20.36 9.90
C MET A 337 2.87 -21.81 9.91
N ASP A 338 3.50 -22.24 8.82
CA ASP A 338 4.20 -23.53 8.73
C ASP A 338 5.72 -23.33 8.70
N GLU A 339 6.49 -24.40 8.50
CA GLU A 339 7.95 -24.33 8.42
C GLU A 339 8.45 -23.44 7.29
N ASN A 340 7.62 -23.14 6.29
CA ASN A 340 8.00 -22.47 5.06
C ASN A 340 7.49 -21.04 4.97
N SER A 341 6.33 -20.70 5.53
CA SER A 341 5.70 -19.40 5.26
C SER A 341 4.59 -19.01 6.23
N LEU A 342 4.35 -17.71 6.29
CA LEU A 342 3.10 -17.14 6.79
C LEU A 342 2.06 -17.01 5.65
N PHE A 343 0.82 -17.39 5.92
CA PHE A 343 -0.29 -17.27 4.97
C PHE A 343 -1.64 -17.22 5.68
N HIS A 344 -2.68 -16.80 4.95
CA HIS A 344 -4.06 -16.80 5.41
C HIS A 344 -4.87 -17.88 4.70
N ARG A 345 -5.83 -18.46 5.41
CA ARG A 345 -6.88 -19.33 4.85
C ARG A 345 -8.25 -18.93 5.38
N ILE A 346 -9.29 -19.42 4.72
CA ILE A 346 -10.66 -19.21 5.14
C ILE A 346 -11.20 -20.49 5.75
N LEU A 347 -11.65 -20.38 6.99
CA LEU A 347 -12.26 -21.43 7.77
C LEU A 347 -13.77 -21.22 7.81
N LEU A 348 -14.54 -22.28 7.57
CA LEU A 348 -15.95 -22.33 7.88
C LEU A 348 -16.15 -23.01 9.24
N VAL A 349 -16.93 -22.37 10.11
CA VAL A 349 -17.24 -22.84 11.45
C VAL A 349 -18.75 -22.98 11.61
N ASN A 350 -19.19 -24.14 12.09
CA ASN A 350 -20.59 -24.33 12.47
C ASN A 350 -20.87 -23.64 13.82
N PRO A 351 -21.84 -22.72 13.91
CA PRO A 351 -22.09 -21.98 15.15
C PRO A 351 -22.68 -22.82 16.29
N ASN A 352 -23.24 -24.00 16.00
CA ASN A 352 -23.90 -24.82 17.01
C ASN A 352 -22.88 -25.62 17.83
N ASP A 353 -21.97 -26.30 17.14
CA ASP A 353 -21.00 -27.24 17.74
C ASP A 353 -19.54 -26.81 17.62
N GLY A 354 -19.24 -25.73 16.87
CA GLY A 354 -17.89 -25.24 16.65
C GLY A 354 -17.05 -26.10 15.70
N SER A 355 -17.67 -27.03 14.96
CA SER A 355 -16.95 -27.85 13.99
C SER A 355 -16.35 -27.00 12.86
N GLU A 356 -15.12 -27.37 12.45
CA GLU A 356 -14.25 -26.57 11.59
C GLU A 356 -13.98 -27.29 10.26
N LYS A 357 -14.09 -26.57 9.14
CA LYS A 357 -13.64 -27.06 7.81
C LYS A 357 -13.01 -25.91 7.02
N TYR A 358 -11.95 -26.17 6.26
CA TYR A 358 -11.41 -25.17 5.34
C TYR A 358 -12.33 -24.98 4.14
N LEU A 359 -12.54 -23.73 3.74
CA LEU A 359 -13.34 -23.40 2.55
C LEU A 359 -12.68 -23.93 1.28
N THR A 360 -11.38 -23.68 1.16
CA THR A 360 -10.51 -24.18 0.08
C THR A 360 -9.11 -24.43 0.62
N GLU A 361 -8.28 -25.14 -0.14
CA GLU A 361 -6.84 -25.27 0.16
C GLU A 361 -6.01 -24.05 -0.28
N LYS A 362 -6.64 -23.03 -0.87
CA LYS A 362 -5.92 -21.84 -1.34
C LYS A 362 -5.32 -21.08 -0.17
N ARG A 363 -4.02 -20.78 -0.28
CA ARG A 363 -3.28 -19.89 0.61
C ARG A 363 -3.32 -18.48 0.05
N TRP A 364 -3.70 -17.54 0.89
CA TRP A 364 -3.72 -16.10 0.62
C TRP A 364 -2.55 -15.45 1.35
N ASN A 365 -2.11 -14.27 0.91
CA ASN A 365 -1.07 -13.54 1.64
C ASN A 365 -1.61 -13.02 2.98
N GLU A 366 -2.47 -12.01 2.92
CA GLU A 366 -3.16 -11.44 4.06
C GLU A 366 -4.58 -11.08 3.64
N ILE A 367 -5.56 -11.61 4.38
CA ILE A 367 -6.98 -11.32 4.16
C ILE A 367 -7.41 -10.26 5.17
N LEU A 368 -7.79 -9.09 4.68
CA LEU A 368 -8.18 -7.94 5.50
C LEU A 368 -9.68 -7.93 5.81
N PHE A 369 -10.51 -8.22 4.81
CA PHE A 369 -11.98 -8.15 4.94
C PHE A 369 -12.62 -9.29 4.18
N ILE A 370 -13.76 -9.80 4.68
CA ILE A 370 -14.57 -10.81 3.98
C ILE A 370 -16.06 -10.45 4.06
N ALA A 371 -16.82 -10.76 3.01
CA ALA A 371 -18.26 -10.54 2.95
C ALA A 371 -18.95 -11.57 2.04
N TRP A 372 -20.15 -12.01 2.44
CA TRP A 372 -20.94 -12.94 1.63
C TRP A 372 -21.75 -12.21 0.58
N LYS A 373 -21.48 -12.48 -0.68
CA LYS A 373 -22.28 -11.94 -1.77
C LYS A 373 -23.64 -12.64 -1.87
N ASP A 374 -23.59 -13.96 -1.79
CA ASP A 374 -24.71 -14.88 -1.80
C ASP A 374 -24.27 -16.21 -1.14
N PRO A 375 -25.16 -17.21 -0.95
CA PRO A 375 -24.79 -18.48 -0.30
C PRO A 375 -23.69 -19.29 -1.01
N GLU A 376 -23.36 -18.96 -2.26
CA GLU A 376 -22.39 -19.71 -3.07
C GLU A 376 -21.11 -18.91 -3.36
N HIS A 377 -21.05 -17.63 -3.01
CA HIS A 377 -19.94 -16.74 -3.31
C HIS A 377 -19.51 -15.92 -2.09
N LEU A 378 -18.22 -16.02 -1.75
CA LEU A 378 -17.58 -15.22 -0.71
C LEU A 378 -16.59 -14.26 -1.36
N ASP A 379 -16.75 -12.97 -1.07
CA ASP A 379 -15.80 -11.94 -1.49
C ASP A 379 -14.85 -11.59 -0.36
N LEU A 380 -13.64 -11.18 -0.72
CA LEU A 380 -12.61 -10.77 0.22
C LEU A 380 -11.75 -9.65 -0.33
N ILE A 381 -11.07 -8.95 0.58
CA ILE A 381 -9.98 -8.04 0.28
C ILE A 381 -8.67 -8.70 0.70
N GLU A 382 -7.75 -8.86 -0.25
CA GLU A 382 -6.39 -9.36 -0.02
C GLU A 382 -5.40 -8.20 -0.11
N ASP A 383 -4.48 -8.13 0.86
CA ASP A 383 -3.25 -7.37 0.69
C ASP A 383 -2.20 -8.25 0.00
N GLU A 384 -1.84 -7.91 -1.24
CA GLU A 384 -1.01 -8.75 -2.09
C GLU A 384 0.48 -8.37 -1.98
N ARG A 385 1.37 -9.35 -1.78
CA ARG A 385 2.82 -9.12 -1.56
C ARG A 385 3.51 -8.22 -2.61
N ASN A 386 3.05 -8.26 -3.86
CA ASN A 386 3.65 -7.53 -4.97
C ASN A 386 2.75 -6.39 -5.48
N SER A 387 1.93 -5.83 -4.60
CA SER A 387 1.04 -4.71 -4.91
C SER A 387 1.19 -3.61 -3.86
N PRO A 388 1.17 -2.32 -4.24
CA PRO A 388 1.07 -1.21 -3.29
C PRO A 388 -0.35 -1.04 -2.70
N ILE A 389 -1.30 -1.82 -3.20
CA ILE A 389 -2.73 -1.66 -2.95
C ILE A 389 -3.39 -3.02 -2.73
N SER A 390 -4.40 -3.03 -1.85
CA SER A 390 -5.20 -4.22 -1.57
C SER A 390 -6.35 -4.37 -2.59
N HIS A 391 -6.68 -5.61 -2.93
CA HIS A 391 -7.57 -5.95 -4.04
C HIS A 391 -8.76 -6.80 -3.63
N ILE A 392 -9.87 -6.66 -4.35
CA ILE A 392 -11.09 -7.44 -4.13
C ILE A 392 -11.05 -8.73 -4.96
N TRP A 393 -11.34 -9.85 -4.31
CA TRP A 393 -11.42 -11.18 -4.88
C TRP A 393 -12.75 -11.85 -4.55
N GLU A 394 -13.23 -12.69 -5.45
CA GLU A 394 -14.40 -13.55 -5.29
C GLU A 394 -13.97 -15.02 -5.24
N ILE A 395 -14.59 -15.81 -4.37
CA ILE A 395 -14.42 -17.26 -4.26
C ILE A 395 -15.77 -17.94 -4.50
N SER A 396 -15.82 -18.86 -5.45
CA SER A 396 -16.95 -19.78 -5.64
C SER A 396 -16.85 -20.95 -4.66
N LEU A 397 -17.87 -21.14 -3.83
CA LEU A 397 -17.94 -22.29 -2.91
C LEU A 397 -18.13 -23.62 -3.62
N LYS A 398 -18.78 -23.62 -4.79
CA LYS A 398 -19.05 -24.85 -5.56
C LYS A 398 -17.80 -25.41 -6.21
N THR A 399 -16.94 -24.53 -6.72
CA THR A 399 -15.78 -24.93 -7.54
C THR A 399 -14.46 -24.69 -6.83
N GLY A 400 -14.42 -23.85 -5.79
CA GLY A 400 -13.20 -23.35 -5.17
C GLY A 400 -12.42 -22.38 -6.05
N GLU A 401 -12.95 -22.00 -7.23
CA GLU A 401 -12.30 -21.07 -8.13
C GLU A 401 -12.31 -19.65 -7.56
N THR A 402 -11.22 -18.92 -7.82
CA THR A 402 -11.07 -17.54 -7.36
C THR A 402 -10.89 -16.58 -8.51
N LYS A 403 -11.52 -15.41 -8.42
CA LYS A 403 -11.48 -14.39 -9.47
C LYS A 403 -11.24 -13.02 -8.85
N ARG A 404 -10.27 -12.28 -9.37
CA ARG A 404 -10.06 -10.88 -9.01
C ARG A 404 -11.17 -10.01 -9.60
N LEU A 405 -11.76 -9.17 -8.76
CA LEU A 405 -12.82 -8.22 -9.13
C LEU A 405 -12.28 -6.79 -9.32
N SER A 406 -11.19 -6.40 -8.65
CA SER A 406 -10.54 -5.09 -8.85
C SER A 406 -9.35 -5.17 -9.81
N ASP A 407 -9.27 -4.29 -10.80
CA ASP A 407 -8.15 -4.19 -11.75
C ASP A 407 -7.76 -2.74 -12.08
N ASP A 408 -8.03 -1.82 -11.16
CA ASP A 408 -7.64 -0.41 -11.25
C ASP A 408 -6.48 -0.08 -10.29
N ALA A 409 -5.99 1.16 -10.37
CA ALA A 409 -4.87 1.65 -9.56
C ALA A 409 -5.31 2.16 -8.17
N ASN A 410 -6.42 1.66 -7.63
CA ASN A 410 -6.95 2.09 -6.34
C ASN A 410 -6.89 0.93 -5.33
N GLY A 411 -6.60 1.24 -4.07
CA GLY A 411 -6.73 0.28 -2.97
C GLY A 411 -8.17 0.16 -2.49
N TYR A 412 -8.50 -0.98 -1.88
CA TYR A 412 -9.83 -1.25 -1.34
C TYR A 412 -9.73 -1.69 0.12
N GLU A 413 -10.61 -1.15 0.96
CA GLU A 413 -10.76 -1.50 2.38
C GLU A 413 -12.25 -1.59 2.74
N TRP A 414 -12.57 -2.14 3.92
CA TRP A 414 -13.94 -2.18 4.49
C TRP A 414 -15.00 -2.75 3.55
N LEU A 415 -14.94 -4.07 3.32
CA LEU A 415 -15.85 -4.78 2.44
C LEU A 415 -17.19 -5.08 3.13
N SER A 416 -18.29 -4.81 2.45
CA SER A 416 -19.64 -5.24 2.84
C SER A 416 -20.49 -5.57 1.61
N SER A 417 -21.57 -6.30 1.80
CA SER A 417 -22.44 -6.76 0.72
C SER A 417 -23.91 -6.70 1.09
N ALA A 418 -24.76 -6.47 0.10
CA ALA A 418 -26.21 -6.56 0.24
C ALA A 418 -26.87 -6.85 -1.11
N ASN A 419 -27.81 -7.80 -1.12
CA ASN A 419 -28.56 -8.19 -2.33
C ASN A 419 -27.67 -8.54 -3.54
N GLY A 420 -26.54 -9.20 -3.31
CA GLY A 420 -25.57 -9.56 -4.35
C GLY A 420 -24.64 -8.41 -4.82
N ASN A 421 -24.88 -7.17 -4.38
CA ASN A 421 -23.99 -6.05 -4.64
C ASN A 421 -22.91 -5.95 -3.57
N LEU A 422 -21.73 -5.47 -3.98
CA LEU A 422 -20.59 -5.25 -3.10
C LEU A 422 -20.36 -3.76 -2.88
N PHE A 423 -19.96 -3.41 -1.67
CA PHE A 423 -19.59 -2.07 -1.25
C PHE A 423 -18.22 -2.13 -0.59
N ALA A 424 -17.35 -1.19 -0.94
CA ALA A 424 -16.02 -1.06 -0.36
C ALA A 424 -15.63 0.42 -0.27
N VAL A 425 -14.71 0.73 0.63
CA VAL A 425 -14.01 2.01 0.64
C VAL A 425 -12.87 1.92 -0.37
N GLN A 426 -12.96 2.69 -1.45
CA GLN A 426 -11.91 2.81 -2.45
C GLN A 426 -10.98 3.96 -2.07
N LYS A 427 -9.67 3.69 -2.07
CA LYS A 427 -8.62 4.58 -1.59
C LYS A 427 -7.62 4.91 -2.70
N GLN A 428 -7.31 6.19 -2.82
CA GLN A 428 -6.28 6.74 -3.69
C GLN A 428 -5.19 7.35 -2.83
N THR A 429 -3.95 6.92 -3.06
CA THR A 429 -2.79 7.36 -2.31
C THR A 429 -1.91 8.23 -3.21
N PHE A 430 -1.49 9.38 -2.69
CA PHE A 430 -0.50 10.25 -3.31
C PHE A 430 0.61 10.47 -2.30
N SER A 431 1.85 10.24 -2.71
CA SER A 431 2.99 10.44 -1.82
C SER A 431 4.02 11.38 -2.42
N SER A 432 4.75 12.05 -1.53
CA SER A 432 5.81 12.98 -1.92
C SER A 432 6.97 12.98 -0.93
N LEU A 433 8.17 13.22 -1.44
CA LEU A 433 9.36 13.42 -0.60
C LEU A 433 9.58 14.90 -0.35
N HIS A 434 9.92 15.20 0.89
CA HIS A 434 10.21 16.56 1.35
C HIS A 434 11.54 16.60 2.07
N VAL A 435 12.15 17.80 2.07
CA VAL A 435 13.31 18.12 2.90
C VAL A 435 13.03 19.40 3.65
N ALA A 436 13.27 19.39 4.96
CA ALA A 436 13.17 20.54 5.84
C ALA A 436 14.54 20.84 6.48
N ASP A 437 14.90 22.13 6.54
CA ASP A 437 16.16 22.59 7.10
C ASP A 437 15.99 22.98 8.58
N PHE A 438 16.81 22.37 9.44
CA PHE A 438 16.86 22.50 10.88
C PHE A 438 18.21 23.11 11.28
N GLY A 439 18.42 24.37 10.89
CA GLY A 439 19.58 25.15 11.35
C GLY A 439 19.51 25.42 12.86
N PRO A 440 20.62 25.79 13.50
CA PRO A 440 20.65 26.15 14.93
C PRO A 440 19.71 27.32 15.29
N ASN A 441 19.31 28.13 14.30
CA ASN A 441 18.39 29.28 14.44
C ASN A 441 17.03 29.07 13.75
N ALA A 442 16.72 27.87 13.23
CA ALA A 442 15.45 27.62 12.56
C ALA A 442 14.34 27.41 13.61
N GLU A 443 13.86 28.49 14.21
CA GLU A 443 12.77 28.46 15.21
C GLU A 443 11.47 27.85 14.63
N LYS A 444 11.33 27.83 13.29
CA LYS A 444 10.23 27.22 12.55
C LYS A 444 10.75 26.64 11.22
N PRO A 445 11.18 25.36 11.18
CA PRO A 445 11.67 24.77 9.94
C PRO A 445 10.56 24.76 8.88
N GLN A 446 10.91 25.15 7.66
CA GLN A 446 10.03 24.99 6.49
C GLN A 446 10.48 23.78 5.68
N SER A 447 9.51 23.00 5.23
CA SER A 447 9.74 21.91 4.30
C SER A 447 9.59 22.41 2.86
N ARG A 448 10.25 21.71 1.95
CA ARG A 448 10.00 21.82 0.51
C ARG A 448 9.82 20.43 -0.08
N GLN A 449 8.82 20.29 -0.93
CA GLN A 449 8.66 19.09 -1.74
C GLN A 449 9.79 19.00 -2.77
N ILE A 450 10.35 17.81 -2.93
CA ILE A 450 11.46 17.53 -3.87
C ILE A 450 11.07 16.51 -4.94
N PHE A 451 10.10 15.65 -4.65
CA PHE A 451 9.63 14.59 -5.53
C PHE A 451 8.21 14.18 -5.14
N GLY A 452 7.45 13.57 -6.06
CA GLY A 452 6.13 13.02 -5.76
C GLY A 452 5.62 12.08 -6.84
N GLU A 453 4.73 11.17 -6.45
CA GLU A 453 4.13 10.15 -7.30
C GLU A 453 2.72 9.75 -6.83
N ASP A 454 1.98 9.09 -7.73
CA ASP A 454 0.60 8.65 -7.52
C ASP A 454 0.52 7.27 -6.83
N ASP A 455 1.54 6.94 -6.02
CA ASP A 455 1.72 5.67 -5.30
C ASP A 455 2.43 5.94 -3.97
N LEU A 456 2.57 4.91 -3.13
CA LEU A 456 3.22 5.04 -1.83
C LEU A 456 4.75 5.21 -1.98
N ILE A 457 5.26 6.33 -1.50
CA ILE A 457 6.67 6.52 -1.14
C ILE A 457 6.81 6.25 0.35
N ASP A 458 7.73 5.38 0.72
CA ASP A 458 7.97 5.05 2.12
C ASP A 458 9.46 4.82 2.42
N ASN A 459 9.78 4.57 3.70
CA ASN A 459 11.12 4.26 4.21
C ASN A 459 12.23 5.16 3.67
N VAL A 460 12.35 6.36 4.24
CA VAL A 460 13.33 7.36 3.82
C VAL A 460 14.59 7.22 4.66
N GLU A 461 15.76 7.23 4.02
CA GLU A 461 17.06 7.20 4.68
C GLU A 461 18.07 8.12 4.00
N TRP A 462 19.01 8.66 4.78
CA TRP A 462 20.14 9.40 4.23
C TRP A 462 21.33 8.48 4.03
N SER A 463 22.00 8.63 2.89
CA SER A 463 23.32 8.04 2.69
C SER A 463 24.42 8.93 3.27
N THR A 464 25.58 8.33 3.54
CA THR A 464 26.78 9.04 4.00
C THR A 464 27.32 10.07 3.01
N ASN A 465 26.98 9.93 1.72
CA ASN A 465 27.34 10.91 0.67
C ASN A 465 26.27 12.01 0.47
N GLY A 466 25.25 12.08 1.33
CA GLY A 466 24.25 13.15 1.32
C GLY A 466 23.15 12.99 0.27
N ARG A 467 22.96 11.78 -0.28
CA ARG A 467 21.79 11.43 -1.10
C ARG A 467 20.68 10.87 -0.21
N LEU A 468 19.46 10.87 -0.76
CA LEU A 468 18.29 10.26 -0.12
C LEU A 468 17.97 8.94 -0.78
N PHE A 469 17.77 7.91 0.03
CA PHE A 469 17.21 6.63 -0.38
C PHE A 469 15.77 6.52 0.09
N TYR A 470 14.92 5.89 -0.72
CA TYR A 470 13.50 5.71 -0.45
C TYR A 470 12.94 4.50 -1.17
N ASN A 471 11.84 3.94 -0.67
CA ASN A 471 11.07 2.94 -1.38
C ASN A 471 10.08 3.61 -2.35
N SER A 472 9.94 3.04 -3.54
CA SER A 472 8.95 3.48 -4.52
C SER A 472 8.47 2.32 -5.39
N TRP A 473 7.19 2.39 -5.75
CA TRP A 473 6.50 1.48 -6.65
C TRP A 473 6.50 1.94 -8.10
N ALA A 474 7.26 2.99 -8.45
CA ALA A 474 7.31 3.56 -9.80
C ALA A 474 7.69 2.54 -10.90
N SER A 475 8.38 1.45 -10.54
CA SER A 475 8.73 0.33 -11.44
C SER A 475 7.71 -0.82 -11.43
N ARG A 476 6.53 -0.62 -10.82
CA ARG A 476 5.49 -1.63 -10.50
C ARG A 476 5.92 -2.72 -9.51
N LYS A 477 7.08 -2.53 -8.88
CA LYS A 477 7.56 -3.32 -7.76
C LYS A 477 8.10 -2.38 -6.72
N ASN A 478 7.98 -2.77 -5.46
CA ASN A 478 8.63 -2.07 -4.37
C ASN A 478 10.15 -2.20 -4.52
N GLU A 479 10.83 -1.08 -4.78
CA GLU A 479 12.28 -1.05 -4.98
C GLU A 479 12.91 0.12 -4.23
N ILE A 480 14.19 0.01 -3.89
CA ILE A 480 14.96 1.13 -3.34
C ILE A 480 15.39 2.03 -4.48
N TRP A 481 15.12 3.32 -4.33
CA TRP A 481 15.54 4.40 -5.22
C TRP A 481 16.46 5.35 -4.48
N GLN A 482 17.28 6.07 -5.24
CA GLN A 482 18.06 7.21 -4.76
C GLN A 482 17.65 8.49 -5.47
N ILE A 483 17.76 9.62 -4.78
CA ILE A 483 17.56 10.95 -5.33
C ILE A 483 18.48 11.96 -4.62
N ASN A 484 18.86 13.03 -5.32
CA ASN A 484 19.53 14.15 -4.67
C ASN A 484 18.53 14.93 -3.81
N PRO A 485 18.97 15.59 -2.71
CA PRO A 485 18.07 16.38 -1.85
C PRO A 485 17.41 17.57 -2.54
N ASP A 486 17.83 17.94 -3.75
CA ASP A 486 17.22 18.97 -4.59
C ASP A 486 16.15 18.40 -5.56
N GLY A 487 15.87 17.10 -5.50
CA GLY A 487 14.93 16.40 -6.38
C GLY A 487 15.53 15.94 -7.70
N THR A 488 16.83 16.12 -7.94
CA THR A 488 17.48 15.71 -9.19
C THR A 488 18.00 14.27 -9.14
N GLU A 489 18.23 13.70 -10.32
CA GLU A 489 18.82 12.36 -10.51
C GLU A 489 18.10 11.20 -9.79
N PRO A 490 16.75 11.10 -9.85
CA PRO A 490 16.07 9.90 -9.35
C PRO A 490 16.56 8.67 -10.12
N ARG A 491 17.02 7.66 -9.39
CA ARG A 491 17.57 6.43 -9.96
C ARG A 491 17.22 5.23 -9.10
N GLN A 492 16.67 4.20 -9.74
CA GLN A 492 16.44 2.90 -9.13
C GLN A 492 17.78 2.23 -8.78
N LEU A 493 17.89 1.68 -7.57
CA LEU A 493 19.08 0.98 -7.07
C LEU A 493 18.92 -0.54 -7.13
N THR A 494 17.77 -1.06 -6.70
CA THR A 494 17.49 -2.50 -6.67
C THR A 494 16.53 -2.91 -7.79
N THR A 495 16.55 -4.19 -8.19
CA THR A 495 15.64 -4.72 -9.21
C THR A 495 15.28 -6.17 -8.91
N ASN A 496 13.98 -6.47 -8.88
CA ASN A 496 13.42 -7.77 -8.50
C ASN A 496 13.94 -8.25 -7.13
N SER A 497 14.06 -7.31 -6.20
CA SER A 497 14.58 -7.56 -4.86
C SER A 497 13.56 -8.22 -3.93
N ASN A 498 12.27 -8.22 -4.30
CA ASN A 498 11.15 -8.64 -3.47
C ASN A 498 11.18 -7.97 -2.08
N LEU A 499 11.55 -6.69 -2.07
CA LEU A 499 11.61 -5.85 -0.89
C LEU A 499 10.26 -5.75 -0.19
N THR A 500 10.32 -5.82 1.14
CA THR A 500 9.29 -5.26 2.01
C THR A 500 9.54 -3.75 2.17
N PHE A 501 8.88 -3.09 3.12
CA PHE A 501 9.07 -1.65 3.34
C PHE A 501 10.34 -1.28 4.13
N SER A 502 10.97 -2.20 4.87
CA SER A 502 12.05 -1.83 5.80
C SER A 502 13.46 -1.92 5.19
N PHE A 503 14.22 -0.81 5.24
CA PHE A 503 15.68 -0.84 5.03
C PHE A 503 16.39 0.22 5.87
N ALA A 504 17.70 0.03 6.07
CA ALA A 504 18.59 0.97 6.73
C ALA A 504 19.90 1.12 5.95
N VAL A 505 20.54 2.28 6.10
CA VAL A 505 21.84 2.58 5.49
C VAL A 505 22.90 2.63 6.57
N SER A 506 24.06 2.04 6.31
CA SER A 506 25.17 2.07 7.26
C SER A 506 25.67 3.50 7.47
N PRO A 507 25.87 3.95 8.72
CA PRO A 507 26.37 5.31 8.99
C PRO A 507 27.87 5.46 8.67
N VAL A 508 28.59 4.34 8.49
CA VAL A 508 30.05 4.33 8.31
C VAL A 508 30.45 3.75 6.95
N TYR A 509 29.78 2.68 6.51
CA TYR A 509 30.16 1.91 5.34
C TYR A 509 29.24 2.16 4.15
N ASN A 510 29.71 1.80 2.95
CA ASN A 510 28.92 1.90 1.73
C ASN A 510 27.94 0.72 1.55
N THR A 511 27.17 0.44 2.60
CA THR A 511 26.34 -0.77 2.73
C THR A 511 24.93 -0.37 3.14
N LEU A 512 23.93 -1.03 2.57
CA LEU A 512 22.54 -0.97 3.02
C LEU A 512 22.07 -2.37 3.43
N VAL A 513 21.11 -2.43 4.34
CA VAL A 513 20.45 -3.68 4.76
C VAL A 513 18.95 -3.50 4.65
N PHE A 514 18.27 -4.48 4.07
CA PHE A 514 16.86 -4.42 3.78
C PHE A 514 16.17 -5.75 4.04
N SER A 515 14.89 -5.67 4.37
CA SER A 515 14.01 -6.82 4.55
C SER A 515 13.39 -7.19 3.21
N ALA A 516 13.53 -8.46 2.80
CA ALA A 516 12.97 -8.97 1.55
C ALA A 516 12.42 -10.39 1.69
N PHE A 517 11.46 -10.73 0.84
CA PHE A 517 10.91 -12.06 0.74
C PHE A 517 11.88 -13.02 0.05
N GLN A 518 12.13 -14.16 0.69
CA GLN A 518 12.83 -15.29 0.13
C GLN A 518 12.16 -16.58 0.60
N ASN A 519 11.76 -17.43 -0.36
CA ASN A 519 11.03 -18.67 -0.07
C ASN A 519 9.87 -18.45 0.90
N ASP A 520 9.07 -17.40 0.64
CA ASP A 520 7.88 -17.02 1.43
C ASP A 520 8.13 -16.61 2.90
N LYS A 521 9.39 -16.37 3.26
CA LYS A 521 9.81 -15.79 4.54
C LYS A 521 10.47 -14.44 4.33
N ILE A 522 10.41 -13.60 5.36
CA ILE A 522 11.12 -12.31 5.34
C ILE A 522 12.45 -12.44 6.07
N SER A 523 13.53 -12.20 5.34
CA SER A 523 14.92 -12.19 5.82
C SER A 523 15.53 -10.80 5.60
N LEU A 524 16.61 -10.51 6.32
CA LEU A 524 17.46 -9.37 6.00
C LEU A 524 18.50 -9.77 4.96
N PHE A 525 18.73 -8.83 4.04
CA PHE A 525 19.76 -8.90 3.03
C PHE A 525 20.63 -7.66 3.13
N SER A 526 21.94 -7.81 2.93
CA SER A 526 22.86 -6.69 2.73
C SER A 526 23.20 -6.53 1.26
N ALA A 527 23.36 -5.28 0.83
CA ALA A 527 23.90 -4.92 -0.47
C ALA A 527 24.87 -3.74 -0.30
N ASP A 528 25.69 -3.49 -1.31
CA ASP A 528 26.32 -2.18 -1.39
C ASP A 528 25.28 -1.06 -1.61
N SER A 529 25.66 0.18 -1.35
CA SER A 529 24.75 1.33 -1.53
C SER A 529 24.28 1.54 -2.97
N GLY A 530 24.88 0.84 -3.94
CA GLY A 530 24.46 0.82 -5.33
C GLY A 530 23.38 -0.22 -5.62
N GLY A 531 22.94 -1.00 -4.63
CA GLY A 531 21.96 -2.07 -4.77
C GLY A 531 22.54 -3.36 -5.35
N GLN A 532 23.87 -3.51 -5.38
CA GLN A 532 24.56 -4.69 -5.91
C GLN A 532 25.15 -5.54 -4.78
N ASN A 533 25.71 -6.71 -5.14
CA ASN A 533 26.34 -7.64 -4.19
C ASN A 533 25.39 -8.09 -3.06
N ILE A 534 24.14 -8.38 -3.42
CA ILE A 534 23.10 -8.81 -2.49
C ILE A 534 23.50 -10.15 -1.86
N ARG A 535 23.52 -10.20 -0.53
CA ARG A 535 23.70 -11.43 0.26
C ARG A 535 22.73 -11.47 1.43
N GLN A 536 22.27 -12.65 1.79
CA GLN A 536 21.41 -12.86 2.94
C GLN A 536 22.19 -12.74 4.26
N LEU A 537 21.60 -12.10 5.26
CA LEU A 537 22.18 -11.93 6.59
C LEU A 537 21.49 -12.78 7.66
N THR A 538 20.19 -13.08 7.51
CA THR A 538 19.40 -13.79 8.53
C THR A 538 18.73 -15.03 7.98
N ASP A 539 18.26 -15.88 8.89
CA ASP A 539 17.63 -17.18 8.64
C ASP A 539 16.14 -17.10 8.23
N GLY A 540 15.59 -15.90 8.04
CA GLY A 540 14.26 -15.68 7.45
C GLY A 540 13.12 -16.07 8.38
N ASN A 541 13.00 -15.37 9.51
CA ASN A 541 11.95 -15.66 10.49
C ASN A 541 11.14 -14.40 10.81
N GLU A 542 10.67 -13.72 9.76
CA GLU A 542 9.92 -12.46 9.83
C GLU A 542 10.79 -11.31 10.35
N ASP A 543 11.90 -11.03 9.65
CA ASP A 543 12.90 -10.05 10.09
C ASP A 543 12.69 -8.65 9.46
N TYR A 544 12.41 -7.65 10.28
CA TYR A 544 12.02 -6.28 9.89
C TYR A 544 12.83 -5.20 10.60
N ALA A 545 12.61 -3.95 10.18
CA ALA A 545 13.08 -2.73 10.84
C ALA A 545 14.58 -2.82 11.26
N PRO A 546 15.51 -3.04 10.31
CA PRO A 546 16.93 -3.06 10.63
C PRO A 546 17.39 -1.67 11.10
N SER A 547 18.33 -1.62 12.03
CA SER A 547 19.04 -0.44 12.50
C SER A 547 20.51 -0.79 12.67
N PHE A 548 21.41 -0.02 12.05
CA PHE A 548 22.84 -0.20 12.24
C PHE A 548 23.30 0.26 13.63
N SER A 549 24.33 -0.39 14.15
CA SER A 549 25.17 0.15 15.23
C SER A 549 25.93 1.38 14.75
N ALA A 550 26.37 2.21 15.69
CA ALA A 550 27.13 3.44 15.39
C ALA A 550 28.41 3.18 14.59
N ASP A 551 29.07 2.05 14.80
CA ASP A 551 30.26 1.64 14.04
C ASP A 551 29.95 0.99 12.68
N GLY A 552 28.67 0.81 12.35
CA GLY A 552 28.19 0.21 11.12
C GLY A 552 28.38 -1.30 11.01
N LYS A 553 28.92 -1.98 12.03
CA LYS A 553 29.29 -3.41 11.95
C LYS A 553 28.17 -4.36 12.33
N THR A 554 27.30 -3.97 13.25
CA THR A 554 26.19 -4.79 13.71
C THR A 554 24.88 -4.21 13.22
N VAL A 555 23.95 -5.09 12.85
CA VAL A 555 22.56 -4.74 12.57
C VAL A 555 21.70 -5.27 13.70
N ILE A 556 20.94 -4.38 14.33
CA ILE A 556 19.87 -4.73 15.27
C ILE A 556 18.55 -4.68 14.51
N PHE A 557 17.70 -5.67 14.69
CA PHE A 557 16.47 -5.78 13.94
C PHE A 557 15.36 -6.38 14.79
N GLN A 558 14.13 -6.20 14.33
CA GLN A 558 12.96 -6.83 14.90
C GLN A 558 12.73 -8.18 14.23
N ARG A 559 12.51 -9.22 15.04
CA ARG A 559 11.99 -10.51 14.57
C ARG A 559 10.51 -10.59 14.96
N ALA A 560 9.61 -10.53 13.98
CA ALA A 560 8.18 -10.35 14.17
C ALA A 560 7.42 -11.69 14.11
N THR A 561 7.43 -12.40 15.23
CA THR A 561 6.48 -13.50 15.49
C THR A 561 5.27 -12.96 16.29
N THR A 562 4.43 -13.81 16.89
CA THR A 562 3.31 -13.36 17.76
C THR A 562 3.73 -12.46 18.92
N GLN A 563 5.01 -12.47 19.29
CA GLN A 563 5.60 -11.51 20.21
C GLN A 563 6.91 -11.00 19.61
N PRO A 564 6.87 -9.86 18.86
CA PRO A 564 8.06 -9.23 18.32
C PRO A 564 9.13 -9.01 19.38
N ASN A 565 10.38 -9.31 19.03
CA ASN A 565 11.53 -9.08 19.89
C ASN A 565 12.75 -8.68 19.07
N LEU A 566 13.80 -8.23 19.75
CA LEU A 566 15.00 -7.71 19.09
C LEU A 566 16.05 -8.79 18.96
N TRP A 567 16.71 -8.79 17.81
CA TRP A 567 17.83 -9.65 17.46
C TRP A 567 18.97 -8.80 16.90
N ARG A 568 20.16 -9.40 16.84
CA ARG A 568 21.31 -8.80 16.17
C ARG A 568 22.04 -9.79 15.28
N VAL A 569 22.65 -9.27 14.24
CA VAL A 569 23.58 -9.98 13.36
C VAL A 569 24.73 -9.06 13.00
N ASP A 570 25.93 -9.62 12.82
CA ASP A 570 27.07 -8.83 12.36
C ASP A 570 27.05 -8.76 10.84
N SER A 571 27.07 -7.53 10.31
CA SER A 571 26.91 -7.21 8.89
C SER A 571 28.04 -7.72 7.99
N SER A 572 29.14 -8.22 8.57
CA SER A 572 30.31 -8.74 7.86
C SER A 572 30.63 -10.21 8.18
N ASP A 573 30.01 -10.78 9.21
CA ASP A 573 30.28 -12.14 9.69
C ASP A 573 29.18 -13.10 9.21
N GLU A 574 29.49 -14.40 9.11
CA GLU A 574 28.52 -15.46 8.76
C GLU A 574 27.90 -16.10 10.01
N GLN A 575 28.10 -15.50 11.18
CA GLN A 575 27.50 -15.98 12.42
C GLN A 575 25.98 -15.85 12.39
N PRO A 576 25.25 -16.85 12.93
CA PRO A 576 23.79 -16.80 12.97
C PRO A 576 23.31 -15.63 13.85
N PRO A 577 22.12 -15.08 13.56
CA PRO A 577 21.53 -14.02 14.38
C PRO A 577 21.35 -14.45 15.85
N ARG A 578 21.49 -13.49 16.77
CA ARG A 578 21.40 -13.72 18.22
C ARG A 578 20.30 -12.85 18.84
N GLN A 579 19.48 -13.47 19.68
CA GLN A 579 18.41 -12.78 20.38
C GLN A 579 18.98 -11.77 21.40
N LEU A 580 18.40 -10.57 21.42
CA LEU A 580 18.71 -9.51 22.38
C LEU A 580 17.67 -9.42 23.49
N THR A 581 16.37 -9.53 23.15
CA THR A 581 15.27 -9.42 24.12
C THR A 581 14.37 -10.66 24.10
N GLY A 582 13.87 -11.05 25.27
CA GLY A 582 12.92 -12.17 25.45
C GLY A 582 11.47 -11.72 25.65
N TYR A 583 11.18 -10.44 25.47
CA TYR A 583 9.89 -9.78 25.70
C TYR A 583 9.52 -8.93 24.49
N TYR A 584 8.31 -8.35 24.51
CA TYR A 584 7.81 -7.54 23.41
C TYR A 584 8.71 -6.31 23.19
N ALA A 585 9.37 -6.24 22.04
CA ALA A 585 10.21 -5.12 21.64
C ALA A 585 10.25 -5.03 20.11
N SER A 586 9.97 -3.85 19.57
CA SER A 586 9.85 -3.61 18.13
C SER A 586 10.52 -2.30 17.71
N HIS A 587 10.81 -2.15 16.41
CA HIS A 587 11.39 -0.94 15.80
C HIS A 587 12.61 -0.39 16.56
N PRO A 588 13.75 -1.13 16.58
CA PRO A 588 14.94 -0.70 17.29
C PRO A 588 15.60 0.53 16.64
N ALA A 589 16.21 1.38 17.45
CA ALA A 589 17.04 2.50 17.01
C ALA A 589 18.28 2.63 17.91
N VAL A 590 19.47 2.42 17.34
CA VAL A 590 20.74 2.55 18.07
C VAL A 590 21.16 4.01 18.17
N SER A 591 21.62 4.44 19.34
CA SER A 591 22.09 5.81 19.53
C SER A 591 23.35 6.10 18.71
N PRO A 592 23.61 7.37 18.33
CA PRO A 592 24.76 7.72 17.50
C PRO A 592 26.12 7.41 18.16
N ASP A 593 26.18 7.37 19.49
CA ASP A 593 27.35 6.96 20.27
C ASP A 593 27.45 5.44 20.51
N GLY A 594 26.43 4.68 20.08
CA GLY A 594 26.33 3.23 20.26
C GLY A 594 26.03 2.76 21.68
N SER A 595 25.83 3.66 22.65
CA SER A 595 25.69 3.30 24.07
C SER A 595 24.29 2.82 24.45
N LYS A 596 23.26 3.20 23.68
CA LYS A 596 21.85 2.93 23.96
C LYS A 596 21.12 2.37 22.74
N ILE A 597 20.06 1.61 23.01
CA ILE A 597 19.10 1.17 21.99
C ILE A 597 17.71 1.57 22.48
N ALA A 598 17.02 2.38 21.68
CA ALA A 598 15.62 2.71 21.86
C ALA A 598 14.74 1.72 21.09
N TYR A 599 13.58 1.38 21.62
CA TYR A 599 12.62 0.49 20.94
C TYR A 599 11.21 0.68 21.50
N HIS A 600 10.22 0.37 20.68
CA HIS A 600 8.82 0.37 21.07
C HIS A 600 8.52 -0.84 21.96
N PHE A 601 7.80 -0.58 23.06
CA PHE A 601 7.54 -1.54 24.11
C PHE A 601 6.08 -1.47 24.57
N ILE A 602 5.49 -2.61 24.88
CA ILE A 602 4.19 -2.71 25.54
C ILE A 602 4.24 -3.84 26.58
N ASP A 603 3.69 -3.57 27.77
CA ASP A 603 3.61 -4.55 28.86
C ASP A 603 2.18 -5.09 28.98
N TYR A 604 1.93 -6.26 28.38
CA TYR A 604 0.63 -6.92 28.43
C TYR A 604 0.24 -7.48 29.82
N GLY A 605 1.13 -7.36 30.83
CA GLY A 605 0.78 -7.64 32.22
C GLY A 605 0.07 -6.48 32.92
N GLU A 606 0.10 -5.28 32.36
CA GLU A 606 -0.59 -4.10 32.90
C GLU A 606 -2.12 -4.22 32.72
N LYS A 607 -2.90 -3.68 33.67
CA LYS A 607 -4.37 -3.68 33.57
C LYS A 607 -4.88 -2.98 32.30
N ASN A 608 -4.18 -1.92 31.89
CA ASN A 608 -4.46 -1.14 30.68
C ASN A 608 -3.14 -0.99 29.92
N PRO A 609 -2.72 -1.99 29.13
CA PRO A 609 -1.42 -1.99 28.48
C PRO A 609 -1.33 -0.83 27.48
N ARG A 610 -0.25 -0.05 27.58
CA ARG A 610 0.01 1.11 26.71
C ARG A 610 1.37 1.00 26.05
N TRP A 611 1.44 1.52 24.83
CA TRP A 611 2.69 1.67 24.10
C TRP A 611 3.60 2.71 24.76
N LYS A 612 4.88 2.37 24.86
CA LYS A 612 5.95 3.19 25.47
C LYS A 612 7.20 3.10 24.59
N ILE A 613 8.13 4.04 24.79
CA ILE A 613 9.50 3.88 24.31
C ILE A 613 10.38 3.39 25.46
N ALA A 614 11.08 2.28 25.25
CA ALA A 614 12.03 1.74 26.19
C ALA A 614 13.46 2.04 25.74
N LEU A 615 14.36 2.24 26.71
CA LEU A 615 15.78 2.45 26.51
C LEU A 615 16.55 1.33 27.19
N MET A 616 17.44 0.68 26.46
CA MET A 616 18.39 -0.29 27.03
C MET A 616 19.84 0.13 26.78
N ASN A 617 20.73 -0.25 27.70
CA ASN A 617 22.16 -0.17 27.48
C ASN A 617 22.56 -1.18 26.39
N ALA A 618 23.30 -0.75 25.37
CA ALA A 618 23.64 -1.60 24.23
C ALA A 618 24.59 -2.75 24.59
N GLU A 619 25.44 -2.57 25.61
CA GLU A 619 26.45 -3.54 26.04
C GLU A 619 25.90 -4.46 27.16
N SER A 620 25.47 -3.88 28.29
CA SER A 620 24.98 -4.65 29.44
C SER A 620 23.60 -5.24 29.22
N ARG A 621 22.83 -4.72 28.25
CA ARG A 621 21.43 -5.07 27.95
C ARG A 621 20.46 -4.76 29.09
N GLU A 622 20.90 -3.99 30.07
CA GLU A 622 20.05 -3.52 31.16
C GLU A 622 19.04 -2.51 30.63
N LEU A 623 17.78 -2.66 31.06
CA LEU A 623 16.75 -1.67 30.81
C LEU A 623 17.05 -0.42 31.64
N LEU A 624 17.23 0.71 30.97
CA LEU A 624 17.58 2.00 31.58
C LEU A 624 16.32 2.80 31.93
N ASN A 625 15.33 2.82 31.05
CA ASN A 625 14.13 3.62 31.21
C ASN A 625 12.95 3.11 30.37
N LYS A 626 11.73 3.48 30.76
CA LYS A 626 10.49 3.36 29.98
C LYS A 626 9.77 4.71 30.02
N ILE A 627 9.58 5.34 28.87
CA ILE A 627 8.97 6.66 28.76
C ILE A 627 7.62 6.50 28.07
N GLU A 628 6.56 7.03 28.68
CA GLU A 628 5.23 7.08 28.05
C GLU A 628 5.22 8.12 26.92
N PHE A 629 4.45 7.85 25.87
CA PHE A 629 4.32 8.80 24.77
C PHE A 629 3.50 10.01 25.22
N PRO A 630 4.01 11.25 25.03
CA PRO A 630 3.27 12.45 25.38
C PRO A 630 2.07 12.70 24.45
N PHE A 631 2.07 12.07 23.26
CA PHE A 631 1.02 12.15 22.25
C PHE A 631 0.77 10.76 21.63
N PRO A 632 -0.38 10.54 20.96
CA PRO A 632 -0.56 9.44 20.02
C PRO A 632 0.50 9.49 18.91
N ILE A 633 1.30 8.43 18.81
CA ILE A 633 2.40 8.32 17.84
C ILE A 633 1.87 7.61 16.60
N THR A 634 1.94 8.25 15.42
CA THR A 634 1.30 7.77 14.19
C THR A 634 2.10 6.69 13.48
N GLU A 635 3.44 6.80 13.49
CA GLU A 635 4.35 5.80 12.90
C GLU A 635 5.27 5.22 13.98
N ARG A 636 5.61 3.94 13.86
CA ARG A 636 6.45 3.25 14.85
C ARG A 636 7.96 3.36 14.55
N LYS A 637 8.36 4.16 13.56
CA LYS A 637 9.77 4.49 13.34
C LYS A 637 10.25 5.51 14.37
N THR A 638 11.33 5.18 15.06
CA THR A 638 12.03 6.08 15.97
C THR A 638 13.46 6.28 15.45
N VAL A 639 13.93 7.52 15.37
CA VAL A 639 15.30 7.83 14.93
C VAL A 639 15.95 8.79 15.90
N TRP A 640 17.22 8.55 16.26
CA TRP A 640 18.00 9.50 17.04
C TRP A 640 18.37 10.70 16.17
N ARG A 641 18.17 11.92 16.68
CA ARG A 641 18.75 13.09 16.03
C ARG A 641 20.28 13.08 16.25
N PRO A 642 21.09 13.10 15.18
CA PRO A 642 22.54 13.03 15.30
C PRO A 642 23.13 14.07 16.26
N ASN A 643 24.16 13.67 17.02
CA ASN A 643 24.88 14.51 17.99
C ASN A 643 24.02 15.08 19.14
N THR A 644 22.85 14.49 19.42
CA THR A 644 21.97 14.89 20.53
C THR A 644 21.47 13.65 21.29
N ASP A 645 20.79 13.85 22.43
CA ASP A 645 20.10 12.79 23.16
C ASP A 645 18.60 12.65 22.79
N LEU A 646 18.19 13.32 21.70
CA LEU A 646 16.80 13.43 21.28
C LEU A 646 16.38 12.27 20.36
N LEU A 647 15.27 11.63 20.70
CA LEU A 647 14.53 10.70 19.87
C LEU A 647 13.51 11.46 19.04
N THR A 648 13.43 11.14 17.77
CA THR A 648 12.49 11.72 16.81
C THR A 648 11.43 10.70 16.46
N MET A 649 10.17 11.10 16.52
CA MET A 649 8.99 10.30 16.19
C MET A 649 7.94 11.19 15.49
N THR A 650 6.96 10.58 14.82
CA THR A 650 5.78 11.31 14.31
C THR A 650 4.62 11.19 15.28
N PHE A 651 3.81 12.24 15.41
CA PHE A 651 2.62 12.20 16.26
C PHE A 651 1.41 12.78 15.52
N LYS A 652 0.21 12.36 15.94
CA LYS A 652 -1.04 12.82 15.33
C LYS A 652 -1.38 14.23 15.80
N LYS A 653 -1.70 15.11 14.85
CA LYS A 653 -2.23 16.44 15.10
C LYS A 653 -3.40 16.73 14.15
N GLY A 654 -4.61 16.37 14.58
CA GLY A 654 -5.80 16.48 13.73
C GLY A 654 -5.73 15.52 12.52
N ASP A 655 -5.72 16.08 11.32
CA ASP A 655 -5.51 15.37 10.05
C ASP A 655 -4.04 15.25 9.63
N ASP A 656 -3.16 16.00 10.28
CA ASP A 656 -1.75 16.09 9.92
C ASP A 656 -0.86 15.32 10.91
N SER A 657 0.36 15.01 10.48
CA SER A 657 1.44 14.55 11.37
C SER A 657 2.35 15.70 11.78
N GLY A 658 2.72 15.74 13.05
CA GLY A 658 3.83 16.55 13.55
C GLY A 658 5.08 15.72 13.85
N ILE A 659 6.19 16.39 14.15
CA ILE A 659 7.43 15.75 14.62
C ILE A 659 7.58 15.99 16.13
N LEU A 660 7.78 14.91 16.87
CA LEU A 660 8.08 14.90 18.29
C LEU A 660 9.58 14.69 18.50
N LEU A 661 10.22 15.57 19.27
CA LEU A 661 11.60 15.41 19.74
C LEU A 661 11.58 15.19 21.26
N LEU A 662 11.95 13.98 21.69
CA LEU A 662 11.90 13.53 23.08
C LEU A 662 13.33 13.31 23.61
N SER A 663 13.70 13.98 24.71
CA SER A 663 14.97 13.72 25.40
C SER A 663 14.95 12.34 26.06
N SER A 664 15.86 11.48 25.62
CA SER A 664 16.05 10.14 26.20
C SER A 664 16.54 10.17 27.65
N THR A 665 17.12 11.29 28.09
CA THR A 665 17.68 11.45 29.44
C THR A 665 16.67 12.05 30.42
N THR A 666 15.97 13.12 30.01
CA THR A 666 15.09 13.90 30.90
C THR A 666 13.61 13.56 30.75
N GLY A 667 13.22 12.94 29.63
CA GLY A 667 11.81 12.76 29.26
C GLY A 667 11.10 14.04 28.82
N GLN A 668 11.78 15.19 28.81
CA GLN A 668 11.22 16.43 28.25
C GLN A 668 11.09 16.32 26.73
N PHE A 669 10.09 17.00 26.17
CA PHE A 669 9.83 16.96 24.73
C PHE A 669 9.51 18.34 24.15
N GLN A 670 9.71 18.45 22.85
CA GLN A 670 9.26 19.57 22.02
C GLN A 670 8.59 19.03 20.76
N THR A 671 7.60 19.76 20.24
CA THR A 671 6.92 19.40 19.00
C THR A 671 7.24 20.41 17.90
N ILE A 672 7.20 19.92 16.67
CA ILE A 672 7.33 20.72 15.47
C ILE A 672 6.13 20.40 14.61
N ASP A 673 5.31 21.43 14.46
CA ASP A 673 4.01 21.33 13.84
C ASP A 673 4.07 21.94 12.43
N ASN A 674 3.12 21.56 11.58
CA ASN A 674 2.91 22.15 10.25
C ASN A 674 4.11 21.99 9.30
N LEU A 675 4.86 20.89 9.42
CA LEU A 675 5.89 20.51 8.45
C LEU A 675 5.29 19.99 7.14
N ALA A 676 4.12 19.38 7.19
CA ALA A 676 3.41 18.85 6.05
C ALA A 676 1.90 18.85 6.33
N VAL A 677 1.09 18.88 5.28
CA VAL A 677 -0.35 18.57 5.35
C VAL A 677 -0.54 17.06 5.18
N GLY A 678 -1.40 16.42 5.95
CA GLY A 678 -1.58 14.97 5.96
C GLY A 678 -0.50 14.21 6.72
N ARG A 679 -0.39 12.92 6.43
CA ARG A 679 0.42 11.97 7.20
C ARG A 679 1.89 12.04 6.78
N ILE A 680 2.79 12.02 7.75
CA ILE A 680 4.21 11.73 7.51
C ILE A 680 4.40 10.22 7.73
N SER A 681 4.64 9.45 6.67
CA SER A 681 4.76 7.98 6.79
C SER A 681 6.14 7.52 7.22
N ASP A 682 7.19 8.25 6.83
CA ASP A 682 8.55 7.95 7.21
C ASP A 682 9.42 9.23 7.21
N PHE A 683 10.54 9.19 7.92
CA PHE A 683 11.49 10.28 8.03
C PHE A 683 12.91 9.79 8.37
N ALA A 684 13.90 10.59 8.00
CA ALA A 684 15.29 10.41 8.41
C ALA A 684 16.04 11.74 8.54
N TRP A 685 16.96 11.78 9.50
CA TRP A 685 17.89 12.90 9.68
C TRP A 685 19.10 12.76 8.77
N SER A 686 19.52 13.90 8.19
CA SER A 686 20.84 13.98 7.56
C SER A 686 21.93 13.66 8.58
N PRO A 687 23.11 13.13 8.16
CA PRO A 687 24.20 12.79 9.08
C PRO A 687 24.61 13.91 10.05
N GLU A 688 24.53 15.17 9.59
CA GLU A 688 24.86 16.36 10.38
C GLU A 688 23.76 16.78 11.38
N GLY A 689 22.58 16.16 11.34
CA GLY A 689 21.44 16.47 12.21
C GLY A 689 20.76 17.82 11.95
N ASN A 690 21.03 18.45 10.80
CA ASN A 690 20.53 19.77 10.42
C ASN A 690 19.50 19.76 9.29
N ARG A 691 19.15 18.61 8.73
CA ARG A 691 18.05 18.44 7.77
C ARG A 691 17.25 17.20 8.10
N LEU A 692 15.93 17.31 7.93
CA LEU A 692 15.00 16.19 8.03
C LEU A 692 14.43 15.94 6.64
N ALA A 693 14.58 14.71 6.14
CA ALA A 693 13.84 14.27 4.96
C ALA A 693 12.68 13.39 5.42
N PHE A 694 11.55 13.48 4.73
CA PHE A 694 10.36 12.71 5.09
C PHE A 694 9.45 12.47 3.90
N SER A 695 8.69 11.38 3.95
CA SER A 695 7.61 11.09 3.01
C SER A 695 6.29 11.62 3.57
N GLN A 696 5.58 12.40 2.75
CA GLN A 696 4.23 12.88 3.02
C GLN A 696 3.26 12.02 2.21
N VAL A 697 2.17 11.60 2.85
CA VAL A 697 1.10 10.81 2.24
C VAL A 697 -0.23 11.54 2.36
N LEU A 698 -0.89 11.72 1.23
CA LEU A 698 -2.24 12.24 1.11
C LEU A 698 -3.14 11.13 0.57
N GLU A 699 -4.28 10.95 1.21
CA GLU A 699 -5.22 9.89 0.86
C GLU A 699 -6.57 10.49 0.53
N LYS A 700 -7.21 9.94 -0.50
CA LYS A 700 -8.59 10.24 -0.85
C LYS A 700 -9.37 8.94 -0.86
N ALA A 701 -10.43 8.89 -0.07
CA ALA A 701 -11.23 7.69 0.08
C ALA A 701 -12.73 7.98 -0.04
N ASP A 702 -13.42 7.13 -0.81
CA ASP A 702 -14.87 7.19 -1.00
C ASP A 702 -15.45 5.78 -1.04
N VAL A 703 -16.72 5.66 -0.64
CA VAL A 703 -17.45 4.42 -0.84
C VAL A 703 -17.74 4.24 -2.32
N VAL A 704 -17.44 3.05 -2.83
CA VAL A 704 -17.84 2.58 -4.15
C VAL A 704 -18.70 1.32 -4.04
N ALA A 705 -19.54 1.11 -5.05
CA ALA A 705 -20.34 -0.10 -5.21
C ALA A 705 -19.94 -0.82 -6.49
N LEU A 706 -19.83 -2.14 -6.43
CA LEU A 706 -19.81 -3.00 -7.60
C LEU A 706 -21.16 -3.69 -7.72
N ASN A 707 -21.96 -3.20 -8.66
CA ASN A 707 -23.24 -3.82 -8.98
C ASN A 707 -22.98 -5.03 -9.86
N THR A 708 -23.46 -6.20 -9.44
CA THR A 708 -23.49 -7.34 -10.35
C THR A 708 -24.61 -7.18 -11.36
N PRO A 709 -24.33 -7.45 -12.66
CA PRO A 709 -25.34 -7.37 -13.71
C PRO A 709 -26.46 -8.40 -13.57
#